data_AF-Q0CS56-F1
#
_entry.id   AF-Q0CS56-F1
#
_cell.length_a   1.000
_cell.length_b   1.000
_cell.length_c   1.000
_cell.angle_alpha   90.00
_cell.angle_beta   90.00
_cell.angle_gamma   90.00
#
_symmetry.space_group_name_H-M   'P 1'
#
loop_
_entity.id
_entity.type
_entity.pdbx_description
1 polymer ?
#
loop_
_entity_poly.entity_id
_entity_poly.type
_entity_poly.pdbx_seq_one_letter_code
_entity_poly.pdbx_strand_id
1 'polypeptide(L)'
;MAATLPNAPVISLGDNILVQPPLSRCGHGPGLILIRPRIFAACQAQNTSLDPEPLQKWAEESYAVAQVTLDAATSADETRVLEMVKIALEGLVAREECGKKDAFGLLVYGSKADYAAEFASILATIAAMTTVAAVVCLDAWPVPTTTPVVLHLPGKEKVQPEPHAAVYTYPETASSAFAVPGHADFRIASAGVAHTRSLTFLKKHMDGPFFDLEKIWDEHTYYEFGDRSVEKTMATMVQEPYVNHVPTLTGGVGRARLSKFYLEHFIFNNPADTSLELISRTVGTDRVVDEFIFCLTHNQEVDWLIPGIPPTGKPLRIPFTAVVNIRGDRLYHEHIAWDQATVLVQLGLLPEYLPYPYALPGGQLPGPGKRFEYRVPAAGAETALKLQDEHLVPSNGMFEYRQYGSHRPGKAIALRLAQDGYSVCINDIPSATDEISAVVAEINAQTQAEDSQRPRAIGIAADVTSSAAVEAMVRDTVAQLGPLTLMVANAGIAHINPLLETTEDEVDRVLAVNFKGVLHCYTHAARQMIAQGEPASAAGVDVYKILGAASIVAHKPLPLLGVYSASKWAVRGLTQALAMEMARHKITVNAYAPGIVGTAMWEEIDERLGGLEGRAKGESVKVYSERHVALGRTSVPDDVAGLVGGFLASRDSDYVTGQTMVVDGGIVFT
;
A
#
# COMPACT_ATOMS: atom_id res chain seq x y z
N MET A 1 -23.02 29.94 3.34
CA MET A 1 -24.22 29.66 2.51
C MET A 1 -23.73 28.87 1.30
N ALA A 2 -24.51 27.99 0.66
CA ALA A 2 -23.98 27.29 -0.52
C ALA A 2 -23.64 28.32 -1.61
N ALA A 3 -22.39 28.32 -2.09
CA ALA A 3 -21.97 29.22 -3.17
C ALA A 3 -22.92 29.08 -4.36
N THR A 4 -23.49 30.20 -4.80
CA THR A 4 -24.52 30.23 -5.83
C THR A 4 -23.91 29.99 -7.21
N LEU A 5 -24.49 29.05 -7.94
CA LEU A 5 -24.14 28.78 -9.33
C LEU A 5 -24.60 29.94 -10.24
N PRO A 6 -24.02 30.10 -11.44
CA PRO A 6 -24.42 31.13 -12.37
C PRO A 6 -25.92 31.05 -12.68
N ASN A 7 -26.60 32.19 -12.65
CA ASN A 7 -28.01 32.25 -13.01
C ASN A 7 -28.14 32.37 -14.53
N ALA A 8 -28.21 31.23 -15.22
CA ALA A 8 -28.39 31.12 -16.66
C ALA A 8 -29.65 30.28 -16.97
N PRO A 9 -30.84 30.90 -16.99
CA PRO A 9 -32.09 30.17 -17.21
C PRO A 9 -32.20 29.65 -18.64
N VAL A 10 -32.85 28.47 -18.81
CA VAL A 10 -33.26 27.96 -20.13
C VAL A 10 -34.26 28.92 -20.76
N ILE A 11 -34.09 29.18 -22.05
CA ILE A 11 -34.93 30.11 -22.82
C ILE A 11 -35.64 29.33 -23.94
N SER A 12 -36.96 29.46 -24.02
CA SER A 12 -37.74 28.90 -25.14
C SER A 12 -37.75 29.88 -26.32
N LEU A 13 -37.46 29.37 -27.53
CA LEU A 13 -37.56 30.13 -28.78
C LEU A 13 -38.77 29.74 -29.63
N GLY A 14 -39.64 28.88 -29.10
CA GLY A 14 -40.81 28.35 -29.78
C GLY A 14 -41.03 26.88 -29.44
N ASP A 15 -42.00 26.26 -30.11
CA ASP A 15 -42.34 24.86 -29.89
C ASP A 15 -41.15 23.95 -30.22
N ASN A 16 -40.60 23.31 -29.20
CA ASN A 16 -39.50 22.33 -29.27
C ASN A 16 -38.09 22.90 -29.54
N ILE A 17 -37.89 24.21 -29.36
CA ILE A 17 -36.57 24.85 -29.45
C ILE A 17 -36.22 25.52 -28.13
N LEU A 18 -35.14 25.06 -27.51
CA LEU A 18 -34.63 25.60 -26.24
C LEU A 18 -33.21 26.11 -26.42
N VAL A 19 -32.86 27.18 -25.71
CA VAL A 19 -31.48 27.68 -25.62
C VAL A 19 -31.05 27.72 -24.16
N GLN A 20 -29.88 27.15 -23.88
CA GLN A 20 -29.22 27.19 -22.59
C GLN A 20 -27.91 27.98 -22.73
N PRO A 21 -27.77 29.14 -22.05
CA PRO A 21 -26.48 29.80 -21.95
C PRO A 21 -25.46 28.95 -21.17
N PRO A 22 -24.15 29.18 -21.36
CA PRO A 22 -23.09 28.50 -20.62
C PRO A 22 -23.30 28.51 -19.09
N LEU A 23 -23.02 27.38 -18.43
CA LEU A 23 -23.14 27.19 -16.98
C LEU A 23 -21.79 27.26 -16.24
N SER A 24 -20.70 27.45 -16.98
CA SER A 24 -19.36 27.75 -16.48
C SER A 24 -19.31 29.13 -15.81
N ARG A 25 -18.26 29.38 -15.01
CA ARG A 25 -18.00 30.70 -14.41
C ARG A 25 -17.62 31.76 -15.45
N CYS A 26 -16.98 31.36 -16.56
CA CYS A 26 -16.68 32.32 -17.63
C CYS A 26 -17.93 32.86 -18.34
N GLY A 27 -19.05 32.11 -18.31
CA GLY A 27 -20.36 32.59 -18.80
C GLY A 27 -20.46 32.79 -20.32
N HIS A 28 -19.45 32.40 -21.09
CA HIS A 28 -19.45 32.51 -22.54
C HIS A 28 -18.76 31.31 -23.21
N GLY A 29 -19.08 31.01 -24.46
CA GLY A 29 -18.37 30.01 -25.25
C GLY A 29 -18.92 29.79 -26.66
N PRO A 30 -18.45 28.76 -27.38
CA PRO A 30 -18.91 28.46 -28.73
C PRO A 30 -20.38 28.03 -28.75
N GLY A 31 -21.04 28.27 -29.88
CA GLY A 31 -22.41 27.83 -30.11
C GLY A 31 -22.49 26.35 -30.50
N LEU A 32 -23.50 25.66 -29.98
CA LEU A 32 -23.75 24.24 -30.22
C LEU A 32 -25.22 24.01 -30.56
N ILE A 33 -25.50 23.37 -31.69
CA ILE A 33 -26.84 22.89 -32.03
C ILE A 33 -26.95 21.44 -31.60
N LEU A 34 -28.00 21.11 -30.85
CA LEU A 34 -28.29 19.76 -30.40
C LEU A 34 -29.63 19.30 -30.97
N ILE A 35 -29.62 18.30 -31.84
CA ILE A 35 -30.83 17.66 -32.35
C ILE A 35 -31.07 16.36 -31.60
N ARG A 36 -32.29 16.19 -31.08
CA ARG A 36 -32.70 14.96 -30.38
C ARG A 36 -34.11 14.53 -30.78
N PRO A 37 -34.44 13.22 -30.69
CA PRO A 37 -35.79 12.76 -30.93
C PRO A 37 -36.67 13.00 -29.70
N ARG A 38 -37.97 13.23 -29.90
CA ARG A 38 -38.95 13.55 -28.84
C ARG A 38 -39.06 12.43 -27.81
N ILE A 39 -38.89 11.18 -28.24
CA ILE A 39 -38.93 10.02 -27.35
C ILE A 39 -37.88 10.11 -26.21
N PHE A 40 -36.73 10.76 -26.45
CA PHE A 40 -35.70 10.92 -25.43
C PHE A 40 -36.01 12.05 -24.44
N ALA A 41 -36.94 12.95 -24.75
CA ALA A 41 -37.36 13.99 -23.81
C ALA A 41 -38.02 13.39 -22.55
N ALA A 42 -38.71 12.25 -22.70
CA ALA A 42 -39.34 11.56 -21.58
C ALA A 42 -38.33 10.82 -20.68
N CYS A 43 -37.14 10.48 -21.18
CA CYS A 43 -36.11 9.75 -20.44
C CYS A 43 -35.63 10.52 -19.21
N GLN A 44 -35.57 11.85 -19.28
CA GLN A 44 -35.07 12.67 -18.19
C GLN A 44 -35.89 12.50 -16.90
N ALA A 45 -37.19 12.23 -17.00
CA ALA A 45 -38.04 11.96 -15.83
C ALA A 45 -37.67 10.65 -15.10
N GLN A 46 -36.92 9.76 -15.75
CA GLN A 46 -36.45 8.48 -15.22
C GLN A 46 -34.94 8.50 -14.91
N ASN A 47 -34.28 9.66 -15.06
CA ASN A 47 -32.84 9.76 -14.84
C ASN A 47 -32.51 9.67 -13.35
N THR A 48 -31.84 8.58 -12.97
CA THR A 48 -31.30 8.35 -11.62
C THR A 48 -29.78 8.51 -11.55
N SER A 49 -29.15 8.88 -12.66
CA SER A 49 -27.70 9.08 -12.75
C SER A 49 -27.31 10.53 -12.47
N LEU A 50 -26.03 10.75 -12.21
CA LEU A 50 -25.46 12.09 -12.05
C LEU A 50 -25.16 12.78 -13.39
N ASP A 51 -25.26 12.04 -14.50
CA ASP A 51 -25.10 12.62 -15.82
C ASP A 51 -26.42 13.35 -16.18
N PRO A 52 -26.40 14.69 -16.35
CA PRO A 52 -27.60 15.45 -16.61
C PRO A 52 -28.03 15.27 -18.07
N GLU A 53 -29.22 15.77 -18.41
CA GLU A 53 -29.67 15.74 -19.80
C GLU A 53 -28.68 16.49 -20.72
N PRO A 54 -28.59 16.10 -22.00
CA PRO A 54 -27.59 16.66 -22.92
C PRO A 54 -27.54 18.20 -22.98
N LEU A 55 -28.70 18.88 -22.92
CA LEU A 55 -28.77 20.34 -22.94
C LEU A 55 -27.96 20.97 -21.79
N GLN A 56 -28.16 20.48 -20.56
CA GLN A 56 -27.41 20.94 -19.39
C GLN A 56 -25.94 20.49 -19.47
N LYS A 57 -25.69 19.23 -19.84
CA LYS A 57 -24.34 18.65 -19.90
C LYS A 57 -23.38 19.46 -20.75
N TRP A 58 -23.80 19.87 -21.94
CA TRP A 58 -22.96 20.66 -22.84
C TRP A 58 -22.84 22.13 -22.42
N ALA A 59 -23.85 22.67 -21.73
CA ALA A 59 -23.75 24.00 -21.14
C ALA A 59 -22.77 24.05 -19.95
N GLU A 60 -22.67 22.97 -19.17
CA GLU A 60 -21.63 22.82 -18.13
C GLU A 60 -20.22 22.79 -18.74
N GLU A 61 -20.06 22.31 -19.98
CA GLU A 61 -18.81 22.40 -20.75
C GLU A 61 -18.55 23.80 -21.33
N SER A 62 -19.35 24.80 -20.94
CA SER A 62 -19.29 26.19 -21.38
C SER A 62 -19.75 26.47 -22.81
N TYR A 63 -20.51 25.58 -23.44
CA TYR A 63 -21.15 25.88 -24.73
C TYR A 63 -22.45 26.66 -24.53
N ALA A 64 -22.77 27.56 -25.47
CA ALA A 64 -24.13 28.06 -25.62
C ALA A 64 -24.91 27.06 -26.48
N VAL A 65 -25.89 26.38 -25.91
CA VAL A 65 -26.52 25.21 -26.54
C VAL A 65 -27.93 25.54 -27.00
N ALA A 66 -28.24 25.36 -28.28
CA ALA A 66 -29.59 25.39 -28.83
C ALA A 66 -30.08 23.98 -29.17
N GLN A 67 -31.07 23.49 -28.41
CA GLN A 67 -31.66 22.18 -28.61
C GLN A 67 -32.90 22.25 -29.48
N VAL A 68 -32.94 21.42 -30.51
CA VAL A 68 -34.09 21.16 -31.40
C VAL A 68 -34.62 19.75 -31.10
N THR A 69 -35.88 19.63 -30.72
CA THR A 69 -36.53 18.34 -30.44
C THR A 69 -37.51 17.96 -31.54
N LEU A 70 -37.32 16.79 -32.15
CA LEU A 70 -38.11 16.33 -33.31
C LEU A 70 -38.87 15.04 -33.00
N ASP A 71 -40.13 14.94 -33.39
CA ASP A 71 -40.88 13.68 -33.48
C ASP A 71 -40.92 13.17 -34.93
N ALA A 72 -41.52 11.99 -35.16
CA ALA A 72 -41.61 11.39 -36.48
C ALA A 72 -42.23 12.35 -37.52
N ALA A 73 -43.32 13.05 -37.19
CA ALA A 73 -43.98 13.96 -38.12
C ALA A 73 -43.13 15.19 -38.46
N THR A 74 -42.52 15.82 -37.45
CA THR A 74 -41.65 16.99 -37.66
C THR A 74 -40.36 16.63 -38.37
N SER A 75 -39.76 15.46 -38.08
CA SER A 75 -38.52 15.00 -38.72
C SER A 75 -38.67 14.60 -40.19
N ALA A 76 -39.90 14.39 -40.68
CA ALA A 76 -40.19 14.11 -42.09
C ALA A 76 -40.31 15.37 -42.96
N ASP A 77 -40.50 16.54 -42.34
CA ASP A 77 -40.77 17.81 -43.02
C ASP A 77 -39.48 18.65 -43.11
N GLU A 78 -38.82 18.59 -44.27
CA GLU A 78 -37.57 19.33 -44.53
C GLU A 78 -37.70 20.82 -44.26
N THR A 79 -38.80 21.45 -44.71
CA THR A 79 -38.98 22.90 -44.56
C THR A 79 -39.06 23.27 -43.09
N ARG A 80 -39.82 22.48 -42.32
CA ARG A 80 -39.99 22.70 -40.88
C ARG A 80 -38.72 22.47 -40.10
N VAL A 81 -37.97 21.39 -40.37
CA VAL A 81 -36.70 21.13 -39.66
C VAL A 81 -35.68 22.23 -39.95
N LEU A 82 -35.54 22.64 -41.22
CA LEU A 82 -34.61 23.72 -41.60
C LEU A 82 -34.99 25.06 -40.96
N GLU A 83 -36.29 25.36 -40.86
CA GLU A 83 -36.79 26.54 -40.13
C GLU A 83 -36.45 26.47 -38.64
N MET A 84 -36.64 25.33 -37.99
CA MET A 84 -36.30 25.15 -36.56
C MET A 84 -34.79 25.30 -36.31
N VAL A 85 -33.94 24.73 -37.17
CA VAL A 85 -32.48 24.89 -37.09
C VAL A 85 -32.07 26.33 -37.32
N LYS A 86 -32.71 27.03 -38.25
CA LYS A 86 -32.49 28.47 -38.47
C LYS A 86 -32.85 29.29 -37.24
N ILE A 87 -34.00 29.05 -36.61
CA ILE A 87 -34.41 29.73 -35.37
C ILE A 87 -33.41 29.44 -34.24
N ALA A 88 -32.92 28.20 -34.13
CA ALA A 88 -31.90 27.84 -33.15
C ALA A 88 -30.58 28.60 -33.39
N LEU A 89 -30.11 28.70 -34.64
CA LEU A 89 -28.93 29.47 -35.03
C LEU A 89 -29.08 30.97 -34.72
N GLU A 90 -30.18 31.59 -35.15
CA GLU A 90 -30.49 32.99 -34.87
C GLU A 90 -30.58 33.24 -33.36
N GLY A 91 -31.15 32.29 -32.63
CA GLY A 91 -31.20 32.25 -31.18
C GLY A 91 -29.83 32.29 -30.50
N LEU A 92 -28.85 31.54 -31.01
CA LEU A 92 -27.47 31.58 -30.52
C LEU A 92 -26.77 32.89 -30.91
N VAL A 93 -26.91 33.33 -32.15
CA VAL A 93 -26.30 34.59 -32.66
C VAL A 93 -26.78 35.81 -31.86
N ALA A 94 -28.04 35.81 -31.43
CA ALA A 94 -28.62 36.89 -30.63
C ALA A 94 -28.06 36.99 -29.20
N ARG A 95 -27.34 35.96 -28.72
CA ARG A 95 -26.77 35.93 -27.36
C ARG A 95 -25.39 36.57 -27.33
N GLU A 96 -25.08 37.22 -26.21
CA GLU A 96 -23.74 37.76 -25.94
C GLU A 96 -22.83 36.63 -25.45
N GLU A 97 -23.41 35.63 -24.79
CA GLU A 97 -22.75 34.46 -24.24
C GLU A 97 -22.25 33.49 -25.34
N CYS A 98 -22.79 33.58 -26.56
CA CYS A 98 -22.29 32.85 -27.72
C CYS A 98 -21.17 33.66 -28.41
N GLY A 99 -19.92 33.32 -28.10
CA GLY A 99 -18.76 34.11 -28.51
C GLY A 99 -18.53 34.11 -30.02
N LYS A 100 -18.47 32.92 -30.64
CA LYS A 100 -18.32 32.77 -32.09
C LYS A 100 -19.69 32.59 -32.74
N LYS A 101 -20.02 33.47 -33.70
CA LYS A 101 -21.38 33.62 -34.27
C LYS A 101 -21.51 33.11 -35.71
N ASP A 102 -20.42 32.65 -36.29
CA ASP A 102 -20.31 32.20 -37.69
C ASP A 102 -19.92 30.72 -37.82
N ALA A 103 -19.64 30.03 -36.72
CA ALA A 103 -19.29 28.62 -36.68
C ALA A 103 -19.95 27.94 -35.47
N PHE A 104 -20.64 26.83 -35.71
CA PHE A 104 -21.42 26.07 -34.73
C PHE A 104 -21.08 24.58 -34.81
N GLY A 105 -21.03 23.92 -33.66
CA GLY A 105 -21.00 22.46 -33.60
C GLY A 105 -22.42 21.89 -33.75
N LEU A 106 -22.55 20.72 -34.34
CA LEU A 106 -23.83 20.00 -34.48
C LEU A 106 -23.75 18.65 -33.77
N LEU A 107 -24.65 18.40 -32.82
CA LEU A 107 -24.78 17.13 -32.11
C LEU A 107 -26.10 16.48 -32.46
N VAL A 108 -26.05 15.21 -32.87
CA VAL A 108 -27.23 14.43 -33.23
C VAL A 108 -27.33 13.22 -32.31
N TYR A 109 -28.35 13.25 -31.46
CA TYR A 109 -28.75 12.13 -30.62
C TYR A 109 -29.75 11.23 -31.36
N GLY A 110 -29.70 9.92 -31.13
CA GLY A 110 -30.64 8.97 -31.72
C GLY A 110 -30.14 8.29 -33.00
N SER A 111 -30.81 7.20 -33.31
CA SER A 111 -30.61 6.32 -34.47
C SER A 111 -31.59 6.64 -35.59
N LYS A 112 -31.39 6.02 -36.77
CA LYS A 112 -32.35 6.11 -37.88
C LYS A 112 -33.76 5.62 -37.51
N ALA A 113 -33.89 4.77 -36.50
CA ALA A 113 -35.19 4.27 -36.03
C ALA A 113 -35.97 5.30 -35.19
N ASP A 114 -35.28 6.33 -34.68
CA ASP A 114 -35.88 7.33 -33.78
C ASP A 114 -36.45 8.55 -34.52
N TYR A 115 -36.22 8.63 -35.83
CA TYR A 115 -36.66 9.70 -36.73
C TYR A 115 -37.37 9.13 -37.97
N ALA A 116 -38.01 10.00 -38.75
CA ALA A 116 -38.54 9.62 -40.07
C ALA A 116 -37.41 9.30 -41.06
N ALA A 117 -37.71 8.52 -42.10
CA ALA A 117 -36.72 8.05 -43.08
C ALA A 117 -36.05 9.22 -43.84
N GLU A 118 -36.80 10.29 -44.07
CA GLU A 118 -36.39 11.52 -44.75
C GLU A 118 -35.38 12.32 -43.92
N PHE A 119 -35.32 12.13 -42.59
CA PHE A 119 -34.43 12.90 -41.72
C PHE A 119 -32.96 12.72 -42.07
N ALA A 120 -32.57 11.55 -42.61
CA ALA A 120 -31.19 11.32 -43.04
C ALA A 120 -30.75 12.30 -44.14
N SER A 121 -31.57 12.57 -45.14
CA SER A 121 -31.24 13.56 -46.19
C SER A 121 -31.31 14.99 -45.66
N ILE A 122 -32.28 15.29 -44.78
CA ILE A 122 -32.41 16.61 -44.16
C ILE A 122 -31.18 16.93 -43.30
N LEU A 123 -30.70 15.96 -42.51
CA LEU A 123 -29.50 16.10 -41.70
C LEU A 123 -28.25 16.33 -42.56
N ALA A 124 -28.13 15.67 -43.71
CA ALA A 124 -27.03 15.92 -44.65
C ALA A 124 -27.06 17.37 -45.18
N THR A 125 -28.24 17.93 -45.45
CA THR A 125 -28.42 19.35 -45.81
C THR A 125 -27.99 20.28 -44.68
N ILE A 126 -28.37 19.99 -43.42
CA ILE A 126 -27.98 20.79 -42.25
C ILE A 126 -26.46 20.73 -42.05
N ALA A 127 -25.87 19.53 -42.11
CA ALA A 127 -24.44 19.34 -41.93
C ALA A 127 -23.58 19.96 -43.06
N ALA A 128 -24.19 20.26 -44.22
CA ALA A 128 -23.55 20.96 -45.33
C ALA A 128 -23.60 22.50 -45.20
N MET A 129 -24.31 23.05 -44.21
CA MET A 129 -24.36 24.50 -43.98
C MET A 129 -22.96 25.04 -43.68
N THR A 130 -22.59 26.16 -44.28
CA THR A 130 -21.26 26.80 -44.10
C THR A 130 -21.00 27.24 -42.67
N THR A 131 -22.06 27.39 -41.86
CA THR A 131 -21.99 27.73 -40.44
C THR A 131 -21.74 26.51 -39.55
N VAL A 132 -21.83 25.27 -40.05
CA VAL A 132 -21.55 24.05 -39.28
C VAL A 132 -20.08 23.68 -39.42
N ALA A 133 -19.33 23.76 -38.33
CA ALA A 133 -17.88 23.52 -38.34
C ALA A 133 -17.50 22.06 -38.01
N ALA A 134 -18.35 21.35 -37.27
CA ALA A 134 -18.12 19.96 -36.88
C ALA A 134 -19.41 19.25 -36.48
N VAL A 135 -19.48 17.94 -36.73
CA VAL A 135 -20.65 17.11 -36.44
C VAL A 135 -20.29 15.94 -35.51
N VAL A 136 -21.12 15.70 -34.51
CA VAL A 136 -21.04 14.55 -33.60
C VAL A 136 -22.34 13.77 -33.70
N CYS A 137 -22.27 12.48 -33.96
CA CYS A 137 -23.44 11.61 -34.04
C CYS A 137 -23.32 10.40 -33.12
N LEU A 138 -24.42 10.02 -32.47
CA LEU A 138 -24.52 8.79 -31.66
C LEU A 138 -24.95 7.55 -32.46
N ASP A 139 -24.96 7.66 -33.79
CA ASP A 139 -25.20 6.56 -34.71
C ASP A 139 -24.61 6.92 -36.10
N ALA A 140 -24.69 5.98 -37.04
CA ALA A 140 -24.25 6.16 -38.42
C ALA A 140 -25.23 7.03 -39.22
N TRP A 141 -24.87 8.31 -39.40
CA TRP A 141 -25.62 9.27 -40.20
C TRP A 141 -24.84 9.72 -41.44
N PRO A 142 -25.52 10.04 -42.57
CA PRO A 142 -24.85 10.58 -43.74
C PRO A 142 -24.43 12.04 -43.47
N VAL A 143 -23.12 12.29 -43.41
CA VAL A 143 -22.53 13.62 -43.28
C VAL A 143 -21.66 13.90 -44.50
N PRO A 144 -21.71 15.10 -45.11
CA PRO A 144 -20.87 15.44 -46.25
C PRO A 144 -19.37 15.28 -45.96
N THR A 145 -18.61 14.83 -46.95
CA THR A 145 -17.15 14.60 -46.81
C THR A 145 -16.35 15.87 -46.50
N THR A 146 -16.94 17.05 -46.76
CA THR A 146 -16.36 18.37 -46.48
C THR A 146 -16.48 18.78 -45.02
N THR A 147 -17.35 18.12 -44.24
CA THR A 147 -17.63 18.47 -42.84
C THR A 147 -17.00 17.45 -41.91
N PRO A 148 -16.08 17.85 -41.00
CA PRO A 148 -15.51 16.94 -40.02
C PRO A 148 -16.60 16.27 -39.18
N VAL A 149 -16.50 14.95 -38.98
CA VAL A 149 -17.47 14.19 -38.21
C VAL A 149 -16.84 13.18 -37.24
N VAL A 150 -17.47 13.00 -36.08
CA VAL A 150 -17.25 11.85 -35.20
C VAL A 150 -18.53 11.04 -35.02
N LEU A 151 -18.43 9.73 -35.21
CA LEU A 151 -19.52 8.77 -35.07
C LEU A 151 -19.28 7.86 -33.87
N HIS A 152 -20.26 7.77 -32.98
CA HIS A 152 -20.27 6.86 -31.84
C HIS A 152 -21.28 5.76 -32.08
N LEU A 153 -20.82 4.56 -32.43
CA LEU A 153 -21.67 3.47 -32.89
C LEU A 153 -21.89 2.45 -31.77
N PRO A 154 -23.14 2.08 -31.45
CA PRO A 154 -23.41 1.03 -30.49
C PRO A 154 -23.06 -0.35 -31.06
N GLY A 155 -22.66 -1.28 -30.19
CA GLY A 155 -22.44 -2.68 -30.54
C GLY A 155 -21.04 -2.97 -31.06
N LYS A 156 -20.89 -4.18 -31.63
CA LYS A 156 -19.59 -4.78 -31.98
C LYS A 156 -19.17 -4.54 -33.43
N GLU A 157 -20.06 -3.99 -34.25
CA GLU A 157 -19.83 -3.84 -35.67
C GLU A 157 -18.71 -2.83 -35.92
N LYS A 158 -17.61 -3.30 -36.52
CA LYS A 158 -16.47 -2.45 -36.86
C LYS A 158 -16.75 -1.80 -38.21
N VAL A 159 -16.96 -0.48 -38.19
CA VAL A 159 -17.07 0.32 -39.40
C VAL A 159 -15.70 0.91 -39.72
N GLN A 160 -15.26 0.77 -40.97
CA GLN A 160 -13.99 1.34 -41.42
C GLN A 160 -14.15 2.87 -41.52
N PRO A 161 -13.32 3.67 -40.83
CA PRO A 161 -13.45 5.12 -40.85
C PRO A 161 -13.05 5.68 -42.22
N GLU A 162 -13.87 6.59 -42.74
CA GLU A 162 -13.51 7.44 -43.86
C GLU A 162 -12.44 8.47 -43.41
N PRO A 163 -11.57 9.00 -44.29
CA PRO A 163 -10.49 9.92 -43.89
C PRO A 163 -10.92 11.19 -43.15
N HIS A 164 -12.17 11.63 -43.35
CA HIS A 164 -12.78 12.81 -42.74
C HIS A 164 -13.61 12.50 -41.48
N ALA A 165 -13.73 11.21 -41.12
CA ALA A 165 -14.60 10.71 -40.07
C ALA A 165 -13.81 9.94 -38.99
N ALA A 166 -13.98 10.34 -37.73
CA ALA A 166 -13.55 9.51 -36.61
C ALA A 166 -14.70 8.57 -36.22
N VAL A 167 -14.44 7.26 -36.14
CA VAL A 167 -15.48 6.27 -35.79
C VAL A 167 -15.05 5.51 -34.54
N TYR A 168 -15.93 5.49 -33.54
CA TYR A 168 -15.75 4.77 -32.29
C TYR A 168 -16.91 3.82 -32.04
N THR A 169 -16.59 2.58 -31.68
CA THR A 169 -17.59 1.54 -31.40
C THR A 169 -17.66 1.24 -29.91
N TYR A 170 -18.85 0.90 -29.42
CA TYR A 170 -19.13 0.61 -28.02
C TYR A 170 -19.74 -0.80 -27.88
N PRO A 171 -18.90 -1.85 -27.76
CA PRO A 171 -19.32 -3.25 -27.78
C PRO A 171 -20.41 -3.66 -26.79
N GLU A 172 -20.44 -3.00 -25.63
CA GLU A 172 -21.32 -3.31 -24.50
C GLU A 172 -22.67 -2.55 -24.54
N THR A 173 -22.90 -1.73 -25.57
CA THR A 173 -24.12 -0.91 -25.68
C THR A 173 -25.05 -1.46 -26.75
N ALA A 174 -26.35 -1.52 -26.45
CA ALA A 174 -27.36 -2.10 -27.33
C ALA A 174 -27.94 -1.13 -28.36
N SER A 175 -27.90 0.18 -28.09
CA SER A 175 -28.50 1.22 -28.96
C SER A 175 -27.79 2.56 -28.81
N SER A 176 -28.08 3.50 -29.71
CA SER A 176 -27.55 4.88 -29.70
C SER A 176 -27.98 5.68 -28.46
N ALA A 177 -29.00 5.22 -27.75
CA ALA A 177 -29.47 5.80 -26.50
C ALA A 177 -28.53 5.53 -25.30
N PHE A 178 -27.40 4.84 -25.51
CA PHE A 178 -26.42 4.57 -24.45
C PHE A 178 -25.85 5.82 -23.77
N ALA A 179 -25.90 6.97 -24.45
CA ALA A 179 -25.48 8.27 -23.94
C ALA A 179 -26.66 9.20 -23.58
N VAL A 180 -27.86 8.64 -23.38
CA VAL A 180 -29.05 9.38 -22.96
C VAL A 180 -29.41 8.97 -21.52
N PRO A 181 -29.12 9.81 -20.52
CA PRO A 181 -29.47 9.53 -19.13
C PRO A 181 -30.98 9.27 -18.96
N GLY A 182 -31.31 8.27 -18.14
CA GLY A 182 -32.69 7.83 -17.91
C GLY A 182 -33.28 6.90 -18.98
N HIS A 183 -32.56 6.61 -20.07
CA HIS A 183 -32.94 5.54 -20.99
C HIS A 183 -32.49 4.16 -20.48
N ALA A 184 -33.23 3.08 -20.78
CA ALA A 184 -32.91 1.72 -20.33
C ALA A 184 -31.52 1.22 -20.82
N ASP A 185 -31.11 1.68 -22.00
CA ASP A 185 -29.81 1.36 -22.59
C ASP A 185 -28.67 2.29 -22.13
N PHE A 186 -28.93 3.27 -21.26
CA PHE A 186 -27.90 4.18 -20.76
C PHE A 186 -26.74 3.41 -20.11
N ARG A 187 -25.51 3.73 -20.48
CA ARG A 187 -24.29 3.14 -19.90
C ARG A 187 -23.30 4.25 -19.58
N ILE A 188 -23.22 4.62 -18.30
CA ILE A 188 -22.42 5.76 -17.82
C ILE A 188 -20.95 5.71 -18.28
N ALA A 189 -20.31 4.54 -18.27
CA ALA A 189 -18.92 4.38 -18.69
C ALA A 189 -18.75 4.69 -20.19
N SER A 190 -19.58 4.08 -21.04
CA SER A 190 -19.55 4.31 -22.49
C SER A 190 -19.93 5.75 -22.84
N ALA A 191 -20.96 6.29 -22.20
CA ALA A 191 -21.41 7.67 -22.36
C ALA A 191 -20.31 8.67 -21.98
N GLY A 192 -19.58 8.42 -20.88
CA GLY A 192 -18.45 9.23 -20.45
C GLY A 192 -17.30 9.22 -21.46
N VAL A 193 -16.90 8.05 -21.95
CA VAL A 193 -15.85 7.94 -22.98
C VAL A 193 -16.26 8.61 -24.29
N ALA A 194 -17.52 8.42 -24.73
CA ALA A 194 -18.07 9.08 -25.91
C ALA A 194 -18.07 10.60 -25.76
N HIS A 195 -18.47 11.11 -24.59
CA HIS A 195 -18.44 12.54 -24.26
C HIS A 195 -17.03 13.13 -24.36
N THR A 196 -16.03 12.52 -23.72
CA THR A 196 -14.63 12.98 -23.77
C THR A 196 -14.07 13.01 -25.19
N ARG A 197 -14.41 12.01 -26.01
CA ARG A 197 -14.04 11.98 -27.44
C ARG A 197 -14.74 13.09 -28.24
N SER A 198 -16.03 13.28 -28.03
CA SER A 198 -16.80 14.36 -28.65
C SER A 198 -16.28 15.74 -28.25
N LEU A 199 -15.94 15.93 -26.98
CA LEU A 199 -15.41 17.19 -26.47
C LEU A 199 -14.03 17.49 -27.05
N THR A 200 -13.11 16.51 -27.06
CA THR A 200 -11.81 16.64 -27.73
C THR A 200 -11.98 17.06 -29.19
N PHE A 201 -12.89 16.38 -29.90
CA PHE A 201 -13.18 16.62 -31.31
C PHE A 201 -13.77 18.02 -31.54
N LEU A 202 -14.80 18.41 -30.79
CA LEU A 202 -15.43 19.71 -30.91
C LEU A 202 -14.46 20.84 -30.57
N LYS A 203 -13.72 20.77 -29.45
CA LYS A 203 -12.75 21.80 -29.08
C LYS A 203 -11.72 22.07 -30.18
N LYS A 204 -11.25 21.00 -30.85
CA LYS A 204 -10.33 21.10 -32.00
C LYS A 204 -10.93 21.85 -33.18
N HIS A 205 -12.18 21.58 -33.54
CA HIS A 205 -12.81 22.15 -34.75
C HIS A 205 -13.53 23.48 -34.50
N MET A 206 -13.92 23.74 -33.25
CA MET A 206 -14.61 24.95 -32.81
C MET A 206 -13.66 26.01 -32.24
N ASP A 207 -12.39 25.66 -32.01
CA ASP A 207 -11.38 26.50 -31.34
C ASP A 207 -11.81 26.92 -29.92
N GLY A 208 -12.24 25.93 -29.12
CA GLY A 208 -12.63 26.11 -27.73
C GLY A 208 -13.91 25.38 -27.33
N PRO A 209 -14.38 25.55 -26.08
CA PRO A 209 -13.76 26.37 -25.03
C PRO A 209 -12.56 25.65 -24.39
N PHE A 210 -11.48 26.40 -24.11
CA PHE A 210 -10.27 25.89 -23.46
C PHE A 210 -10.19 26.39 -22.02
N PHE A 211 -9.77 25.49 -21.12
CA PHE A 211 -9.64 25.76 -19.69
C PHE A 211 -8.29 25.24 -19.20
N ASP A 212 -7.70 25.98 -18.28
CA ASP A 212 -6.51 25.55 -17.54
C ASP A 212 -6.96 24.60 -16.42
N LEU A 213 -7.02 23.31 -16.73
CA LEU A 213 -7.52 22.28 -15.82
C LEU A 213 -6.62 22.11 -14.59
N GLU A 214 -5.32 22.37 -14.73
CA GLU A 214 -4.38 22.32 -13.61
C GLU A 214 -4.70 23.42 -12.61
N LYS A 215 -4.88 24.66 -13.10
CA LYS A 215 -5.26 25.78 -12.24
C LYS A 215 -6.62 25.57 -11.55
N ILE A 216 -7.57 24.95 -12.24
CA ILE A 216 -8.89 24.62 -11.64
C ILE A 216 -8.72 23.60 -10.51
N TRP A 217 -7.87 22.60 -10.71
CA TRP A 217 -7.61 21.57 -9.70
C TRP A 217 -6.78 22.10 -8.52
N ASP A 218 -5.76 22.91 -8.78
CA ASP A 218 -4.95 23.57 -7.75
C ASP A 218 -5.80 24.57 -6.94
N GLU A 219 -6.75 25.27 -7.56
CA GLU A 219 -7.74 26.11 -6.86
C GLU A 219 -8.62 25.27 -5.93
N HIS A 220 -9.13 24.13 -6.42
CA HIS A 220 -9.99 23.24 -5.64
C HIS A 220 -9.28 22.73 -4.38
N THR A 221 -8.11 22.14 -4.56
CA THR A 221 -7.29 21.57 -3.48
C THR A 221 -6.81 22.64 -2.51
N TYR A 222 -6.50 23.85 -2.98
CA TYR A 222 -6.20 24.98 -2.10
C TYR A 222 -7.36 25.30 -1.17
N TYR A 223 -8.62 25.27 -1.64
CA TYR A 223 -9.77 25.50 -0.77
C TYR A 223 -10.02 24.37 0.23
N GLU A 224 -9.70 23.12 -0.12
CA GLU A 224 -9.84 21.98 0.79
C GLU A 224 -8.77 21.94 1.88
N PHE A 225 -7.50 22.13 1.53
CA PHE A 225 -6.36 21.90 2.43
C PHE A 225 -5.74 23.19 2.98
N GLY A 226 -5.67 24.25 2.16
CA GLY A 226 -5.05 25.53 2.50
C GLY A 226 -6.00 26.49 3.22
N ASP A 227 -7.04 26.95 2.51
CA ASP A 227 -8.05 27.87 3.05
C ASP A 227 -9.07 27.16 3.96
N ARG A 228 -9.23 25.85 3.78
CA ARG A 228 -10.16 24.98 4.53
C ARG A 228 -11.59 25.54 4.54
N SER A 229 -12.15 25.78 3.34
CA SER A 229 -13.46 26.42 3.15
C SER A 229 -14.41 25.56 2.34
N VAL A 230 -15.39 24.93 3.00
CA VAL A 230 -16.47 24.17 2.35
C VAL A 230 -17.20 25.00 1.30
N GLU A 231 -17.47 26.28 1.60
CA GLU A 231 -18.21 27.16 0.69
C GLU A 231 -17.44 27.40 -0.62
N LYS A 232 -16.15 27.71 -0.54
CA LYS A 232 -15.31 27.93 -1.72
C LYS A 232 -15.03 26.63 -2.48
N THR A 233 -14.77 25.53 -1.78
CA THR A 233 -14.64 24.19 -2.39
C THR A 233 -15.89 23.86 -3.21
N MET A 234 -17.07 23.95 -2.61
CA MET A 234 -18.33 23.70 -3.33
C MET A 234 -18.58 24.71 -4.46
N ALA A 235 -18.04 25.92 -4.39
CA ALA A 235 -18.15 26.93 -5.45
C ALA A 235 -17.40 26.54 -6.74
N THR A 236 -16.44 25.63 -6.67
CA THR A 236 -15.69 25.12 -7.83
C THR A 236 -16.33 23.88 -8.46
N MET A 237 -17.42 23.38 -7.89
CA MET A 237 -18.09 22.15 -8.35
C MET A 237 -19.36 22.45 -9.16
N VAL A 238 -19.81 21.49 -9.97
CA VAL A 238 -21.06 21.54 -10.75
C VAL A 238 -22.32 21.43 -9.86
N GLN A 239 -23.50 21.38 -10.48
CA GLN A 239 -24.79 21.26 -9.79
C GLN A 239 -24.98 19.90 -9.11
N GLU A 240 -24.56 18.81 -9.74
CA GLU A 240 -24.62 17.45 -9.19
C GLU A 240 -23.22 16.82 -9.09
N PRO A 241 -22.37 17.28 -8.14
CA PRO A 241 -21.01 16.80 -8.00
C PRO A 241 -20.94 15.47 -7.24
N TYR A 242 -19.83 14.75 -7.40
CA TYR A 242 -19.59 13.48 -6.73
C TYR A 242 -18.14 13.27 -6.34
N VAL A 243 -17.89 12.88 -5.09
CA VAL A 243 -16.57 12.46 -4.61
C VAL A 243 -16.67 11.06 -4.04
N ASN A 244 -15.70 10.22 -4.37
CA ASN A 244 -15.55 8.90 -3.80
C ASN A 244 -14.10 8.57 -3.47
N HIS A 245 -13.85 8.40 -2.19
CA HIS A 245 -12.67 7.76 -1.64
C HIS A 245 -12.86 6.25 -1.71
N VAL A 246 -12.32 5.65 -2.77
CA VAL A 246 -12.61 4.28 -3.18
C VAL A 246 -12.38 3.24 -2.07
N PRO A 247 -11.28 3.29 -1.28
CA PRO A 247 -10.99 2.23 -0.31
C PRO A 247 -11.95 2.20 0.88
N THR A 248 -12.50 3.36 1.26
CA THR A 248 -13.39 3.50 2.43
C THR A 248 -14.85 3.76 2.05
N LEU A 249 -15.14 3.93 0.76
CA LEU A 249 -16.47 4.30 0.24
C LEU A 249 -17.00 5.59 0.88
N THR A 250 -16.11 6.51 1.24
CA THR A 250 -16.46 7.81 1.83
C THR A 250 -16.52 8.89 0.75
N GLY A 251 -17.22 9.99 1.03
CA GLY A 251 -17.47 11.06 0.08
C GLY A 251 -18.93 11.49 0.06
N GLY A 252 -19.40 12.00 -1.07
CA GLY A 252 -20.76 12.52 -1.19
C GLY A 252 -21.23 12.66 -2.63
N VAL A 253 -22.54 12.52 -2.81
CA VAL A 253 -23.24 12.64 -4.10
C VAL A 253 -24.24 13.79 -4.03
N GLY A 254 -24.12 14.73 -4.95
CA GLY A 254 -24.91 15.96 -4.98
C GLY A 254 -24.41 16.98 -3.95
N ARG A 255 -24.71 18.27 -4.19
CA ARG A 255 -24.13 19.37 -3.39
C ARG A 255 -24.43 19.27 -1.90
N ALA A 256 -25.66 18.88 -1.53
CA ALA A 256 -26.08 18.84 -0.14
C ALA A 256 -25.30 17.78 0.67
N ARG A 257 -25.20 16.55 0.16
CA ARG A 257 -24.50 15.46 0.86
C ARG A 257 -23.00 15.69 0.86
N LEU A 258 -22.45 16.21 -0.25
CA LEU A 258 -21.02 16.49 -0.34
C LEU A 258 -20.61 17.67 0.55
N SER A 259 -21.42 18.74 0.65
CA SER A 259 -21.17 19.83 1.60
C SER A 259 -21.14 19.32 3.05
N LYS A 260 -22.06 18.41 3.40
CA LYS A 260 -22.09 17.77 4.71
C LYS A 260 -20.84 16.93 4.96
N PHE A 261 -20.45 16.11 3.98
CA PHE A 261 -19.22 15.33 4.04
C PHE A 261 -17.99 16.22 4.26
N TYR A 262 -17.84 17.29 3.48
CA TYR A 262 -16.70 18.20 3.63
C TYR A 262 -16.65 18.88 4.99
N LEU A 263 -17.81 19.29 5.52
CA LEU A 263 -17.92 19.96 6.80
C LEU A 263 -17.64 19.02 7.99
N GLU A 264 -18.16 17.80 7.96
CA GLU A 264 -18.18 16.90 9.12
C GLU A 264 -17.07 15.86 9.11
N HIS A 265 -16.54 15.53 7.92
CA HIS A 265 -15.72 14.33 7.73
C HIS A 265 -14.39 14.57 7.00
N PHE A 266 -14.15 15.72 6.34
CA PHE A 266 -12.96 15.88 5.49
C PHE A 266 -12.15 17.14 5.79
N ILE A 267 -12.62 18.32 5.39
CA ILE A 267 -11.81 19.56 5.35
C ILE A 267 -11.22 19.90 6.73
N PHE A 268 -12.01 19.73 7.78
CA PHE A 268 -11.59 20.04 9.15
C PHE A 268 -11.01 18.84 9.92
N ASN A 269 -11.16 17.62 9.41
CA ASN A 269 -10.66 16.39 10.05
C ASN A 269 -9.21 16.09 9.65
N ASN A 270 -8.66 16.80 8.66
CA ASN A 270 -7.25 16.65 8.28
C ASN A 270 -6.31 17.30 9.31
N PRO A 271 -5.31 16.54 9.84
CA PRO A 271 -4.27 17.06 10.73
C PRO A 271 -3.61 18.33 10.21
N ALA A 272 -3.07 19.15 11.11
CA ALA A 272 -2.44 20.42 10.74
C ALA A 272 -1.16 20.25 9.90
N ASP A 273 -0.46 19.12 10.04
CA ASP A 273 0.74 18.78 9.30
C ASP A 273 0.47 17.99 8.00
N THR A 274 -0.80 17.89 7.59
CA THR A 274 -1.17 17.22 6.33
C THR A 274 -0.48 17.91 5.14
N SER A 275 0.19 17.13 4.29
CA SER A 275 0.81 17.64 3.05
C SER A 275 0.63 16.67 1.88
N LEU A 276 0.60 17.23 0.68
CA LEU A 276 0.50 16.51 -0.59
C LEU A 276 1.84 16.62 -1.33
N GLU A 277 2.53 15.50 -1.55
CA GLU A 277 3.74 15.46 -2.39
C GLU A 277 3.36 14.95 -3.78
N LEU A 278 3.20 15.85 -4.76
CA LEU A 278 2.89 15.46 -6.14
C LEU A 278 4.05 14.65 -6.75
N ILE A 279 3.74 13.46 -7.26
CA ILE A 279 4.68 12.58 -7.97
C ILE A 279 4.55 12.75 -9.48
N SER A 280 3.33 12.70 -10.00
CA SER A 280 3.06 12.84 -11.42
C SER A 280 1.67 13.44 -11.66
N ARG A 281 1.51 14.11 -12.80
CA ARG A 281 0.23 14.68 -13.25
C ARG A 281 0.03 14.42 -14.73
N THR A 282 -1.13 13.87 -15.08
CA THR A 282 -1.59 13.70 -16.47
C THR A 282 -2.84 14.53 -16.72
N VAL A 283 -2.80 15.40 -17.72
CA VAL A 283 -3.91 16.31 -18.06
C VAL A 283 -4.57 15.88 -19.38
N GLY A 284 -5.87 15.59 -19.33
CA GLY A 284 -6.71 15.30 -20.49
C GLY A 284 -7.54 16.51 -20.94
N THR A 285 -8.51 16.30 -21.83
CA THR A 285 -9.42 17.38 -22.29
C THR A 285 -10.44 17.84 -21.24
N ASP A 286 -10.72 16.96 -20.26
CA ASP A 286 -11.80 17.06 -19.26
C ASP A 286 -11.42 16.46 -17.91
N ARG A 287 -10.14 16.17 -17.67
CA ARG A 287 -9.69 15.53 -16.43
C ARG A 287 -8.24 15.78 -16.10
N VAL A 288 -7.93 15.69 -14.81
CA VAL A 288 -6.59 15.63 -14.25
C VAL A 288 -6.45 14.29 -13.53
N VAL A 289 -5.32 13.62 -13.72
CA VAL A 289 -4.95 12.42 -12.97
C VAL A 289 -3.65 12.72 -12.23
N ASP A 290 -3.72 12.75 -10.90
CA ASP A 290 -2.57 12.99 -10.03
C ASP A 290 -2.18 11.69 -9.32
N GLU A 291 -0.88 11.41 -9.32
CA GLU A 291 -0.23 10.51 -8.38
C GLU A 291 0.49 11.36 -7.35
N PHE A 292 0.22 11.15 -6.06
CA PHE A 292 0.82 11.93 -4.98
C PHE A 292 0.99 11.09 -3.71
N ILE A 293 1.87 11.53 -2.81
CA ILE A 293 2.00 10.94 -1.47
C ILE A 293 1.25 11.84 -0.50
N PHE A 294 0.25 11.25 0.16
CA PHE A 294 -0.50 11.88 1.25
C PHE A 294 0.25 11.65 2.56
N CYS A 295 0.75 12.73 3.15
CA CYS A 295 1.54 12.70 4.38
C CYS A 295 0.78 13.36 5.53
N LEU A 296 0.75 12.73 6.71
CA LEU A 296 0.19 13.32 7.94
C LEU A 296 0.73 12.61 9.19
N THR A 297 0.57 13.23 10.36
CA THR A 297 0.63 12.52 11.64
C THR A 297 -0.78 12.19 12.12
N HIS A 298 -1.08 10.92 12.40
CA HIS A 298 -2.42 10.48 12.84
C HIS A 298 -2.68 10.84 14.32
N ASN A 299 -2.75 12.14 14.60
CA ASN A 299 -2.89 12.75 15.93
C ASN A 299 -4.33 13.18 16.27
N GLN A 300 -5.25 13.03 15.32
CA GLN A 300 -6.70 13.19 15.47
C GLN A 300 -7.40 12.11 14.62
N GLU A 301 -8.70 11.94 14.81
CA GLU A 301 -9.48 11.00 14.00
C GLU A 301 -9.58 11.50 12.55
N VAL A 302 -9.22 10.64 11.59
CA VAL A 302 -9.28 10.92 10.15
C VAL A 302 -10.18 9.87 9.50
N ASP A 303 -11.47 9.95 9.83
CA ASP A 303 -12.46 8.92 9.54
C ASP A 303 -12.71 8.67 8.06
N TRP A 304 -12.52 9.66 7.19
CA TRP A 304 -12.58 9.44 5.74
C TRP A 304 -11.46 8.52 5.23
N LEU A 305 -10.29 8.53 5.89
CA LEU A 305 -9.10 7.72 5.54
C LEU A 305 -9.12 6.37 6.25
N ILE A 306 -9.44 6.38 7.54
CA ILE A 306 -9.46 5.18 8.39
C ILE A 306 -10.60 5.24 9.42
N PRO A 307 -11.84 4.90 9.00
CA PRO A 307 -13.02 5.06 9.84
C PRO A 307 -12.92 4.35 11.20
N GLY A 308 -13.25 5.08 12.28
CA GLY A 308 -13.39 4.52 13.63
C GLY A 308 -12.09 4.20 14.35
N ILE A 309 -10.92 4.58 13.81
CA ILE A 309 -9.63 4.38 14.47
C ILE A 309 -9.23 5.68 15.20
N PRO A 310 -9.04 5.64 16.53
CA PRO A 310 -8.63 6.82 17.29
C PRO A 310 -7.19 7.23 16.98
N PRO A 311 -6.76 8.42 17.41
CA PRO A 311 -5.40 8.91 17.19
C PRO A 311 -4.34 7.92 17.66
N THR A 312 -3.38 7.61 16.80
CA THR A 312 -2.27 6.68 17.09
C THR A 312 -0.95 7.39 17.30
N GLY A 313 -0.85 8.67 16.91
CA GLY A 313 0.37 9.47 16.95
C GLY A 313 1.43 9.06 15.92
N LYS A 314 1.13 8.11 15.02
CA LYS A 314 2.09 7.61 14.03
C LYS A 314 2.08 8.48 12.76
N PRO A 315 3.26 8.73 12.17
CA PRO A 315 3.35 9.36 10.86
C PRO A 315 2.87 8.38 9.78
N LEU A 316 2.18 8.90 8.79
CA LEU A 316 1.71 8.19 7.60
C LEU A 316 2.26 8.86 6.35
N ARG A 317 2.72 8.04 5.40
CA ARG A 317 3.07 8.44 4.03
C ARG A 317 2.44 7.43 3.07
N ILE A 318 1.40 7.83 2.36
CA ILE A 318 0.53 6.90 1.64
C ILE A 318 0.47 7.31 0.17
N PRO A 319 0.77 6.41 -0.78
CA PRO A 319 0.54 6.66 -2.21
C PRO A 319 -0.94 6.78 -2.54
N PHE A 320 -1.30 7.86 -3.22
CA PHE A 320 -2.65 8.16 -3.67
C PHE A 320 -2.68 8.33 -5.20
N THR A 321 -3.81 7.96 -5.79
CA THR A 321 -4.17 8.32 -7.16
C THR A 321 -5.51 9.02 -7.15
N ALA A 322 -5.58 10.25 -7.67
CA ALA A 322 -6.83 10.99 -7.86
C ALA A 322 -7.15 11.11 -9.35
N VAL A 323 -8.36 10.72 -9.75
CA VAL A 323 -8.92 10.96 -11.08
C VAL A 323 -10.03 11.99 -10.94
N VAL A 324 -9.75 13.21 -11.39
CA VAL A 324 -10.63 14.38 -11.25
C VAL A 324 -11.19 14.74 -12.60
N ASN A 325 -12.50 14.63 -12.81
CA ASN A 325 -13.15 15.11 -14.02
C ASN A 325 -13.72 16.50 -13.82
N ILE A 326 -13.57 17.32 -14.86
CA ILE A 326 -13.95 18.71 -14.92
C ILE A 326 -14.87 18.91 -16.12
N ARG A 327 -15.96 19.65 -15.93
CA ARG A 327 -16.82 20.17 -17.00
C ARG A 327 -16.65 21.67 -17.07
N GLY A 328 -16.16 22.15 -18.20
CA GLY A 328 -15.79 23.55 -18.36
C GLY A 328 -14.75 23.97 -17.31
N ASP A 329 -15.18 24.80 -16.35
CA ASP A 329 -14.35 25.32 -15.25
C ASP A 329 -14.78 24.83 -13.85
N ARG A 330 -15.49 23.70 -13.80
CA ARG A 330 -16.02 23.12 -12.55
C ARG A 330 -15.78 21.62 -12.44
N LEU A 331 -15.49 21.15 -11.23
CA LEU A 331 -15.35 19.73 -10.94
C LEU A 331 -16.71 19.02 -10.97
N TYR A 332 -16.76 17.90 -11.67
CA TYR A 332 -17.94 17.05 -11.81
C TYR A 332 -17.84 15.80 -10.93
N HIS A 333 -16.77 15.02 -11.07
CA HIS A 333 -16.54 13.89 -10.18
C HIS A 333 -15.07 13.71 -9.80
N GLU A 334 -14.85 13.03 -8.68
CA GLU A 334 -13.52 12.66 -8.19
C GLU A 334 -13.53 11.21 -7.70
N HIS A 335 -12.56 10.43 -8.20
CA HIS A 335 -12.26 9.11 -7.66
C HIS A 335 -10.85 9.14 -7.09
N ILE A 336 -10.74 8.96 -5.78
CA ILE A 336 -9.46 8.97 -5.07
C ILE A 336 -9.23 7.58 -4.50
N ALA A 337 -8.11 6.96 -4.85
CA ALA A 337 -7.75 5.62 -4.46
C ALA A 337 -6.38 5.59 -3.76
N TRP A 338 -6.25 4.69 -2.81
CA TRP A 338 -5.01 4.32 -2.13
C TRP A 338 -5.11 2.86 -1.69
N ASP A 339 -4.00 2.28 -1.25
CA ASP A 339 -4.01 0.95 -0.63
C ASP A 339 -4.28 1.04 0.88
N GLN A 340 -5.40 0.50 1.35
CA GLN A 340 -5.73 0.51 2.78
C GLN A 340 -4.74 -0.34 3.61
N ALA A 341 -4.14 -1.38 3.04
CA ALA A 341 -3.18 -2.21 3.75
C ALA A 341 -1.94 -1.39 4.12
N THR A 342 -1.46 -0.53 3.21
CA THR A 342 -0.38 0.44 3.48
C THR A 342 -0.66 1.31 4.71
N VAL A 343 -1.90 1.81 4.86
CA VAL A 343 -2.31 2.60 6.03
C VAL A 343 -2.26 1.75 7.30
N LEU A 344 -2.86 0.57 7.27
CA LEU A 344 -2.96 -0.32 8.42
C LEU A 344 -1.59 -0.85 8.88
N VAL A 345 -0.67 -1.13 7.95
CA VAL A 345 0.72 -1.53 8.26
C VAL A 345 1.44 -0.40 9.00
N GLN A 346 1.40 0.83 8.48
CA GLN A 346 2.07 1.98 9.11
C GLN A 346 1.46 2.28 10.49
N LEU A 347 0.15 2.08 10.65
CA LEU A 347 -0.51 2.21 11.96
C LEU A 347 -0.22 1.03 12.91
N GLY A 348 0.37 -0.07 12.43
CA GLY A 348 0.60 -1.29 13.22
C GLY A 348 -0.68 -2.04 13.57
N LEU A 349 -1.71 -1.90 12.72
CA LEU A 349 -3.04 -2.52 12.89
C LEU A 349 -3.24 -3.73 11.98
N LEU A 350 -2.41 -3.91 10.95
CA LEU A 350 -2.40 -5.12 10.12
C LEU A 350 -1.45 -6.16 10.72
N PRO A 351 -1.90 -7.39 11.01
CA PRO A 351 -0.99 -8.45 11.45
C PRO A 351 -0.02 -8.81 10.32
N GLU A 352 1.24 -9.05 10.66
CA GLU A 352 2.27 -9.43 9.68
C GLU A 352 2.01 -10.83 9.11
N TYR A 353 1.40 -11.71 9.89
CA TYR A 353 1.11 -13.09 9.51
C TYR A 353 -0.37 -13.43 9.71
N LEU A 354 -0.96 -14.10 8.73
CA LEU A 354 -2.32 -14.64 8.78
C LEU A 354 -2.29 -16.17 8.80
N PRO A 355 -3.30 -16.83 9.41
CA PRO A 355 -3.42 -18.28 9.31
C PRO A 355 -3.50 -18.74 7.85
N TYR A 356 -2.71 -19.77 7.50
CA TYR A 356 -2.72 -20.38 6.18
C TYR A 356 -3.28 -21.81 6.27
N PRO A 357 -4.57 -22.03 5.94
CA PRO A 357 -5.24 -23.30 6.15
C PRO A 357 -4.99 -24.35 5.05
N TYR A 358 -4.23 -23.99 4.01
CA TYR A 358 -4.03 -24.83 2.84
C TYR A 358 -2.76 -25.69 2.95
N ALA A 359 -2.76 -26.82 2.25
CA ALA A 359 -1.54 -27.61 2.09
C ALA A 359 -0.48 -26.83 1.28
N LEU A 360 0.79 -27.04 1.60
CA LEU A 360 1.89 -26.54 0.79
C LEU A 360 2.02 -27.36 -0.50
N PRO A 361 2.75 -26.86 -1.53
CA PRO A 361 3.10 -27.65 -2.70
C PRO A 361 3.65 -29.03 -2.31
N GLY A 362 3.17 -30.09 -2.97
CA GLY A 362 3.47 -31.48 -2.59
C GLY A 362 2.53 -32.08 -1.55
N GLY A 363 1.48 -31.35 -1.12
CA GLY A 363 0.43 -31.88 -0.23
C GLY A 363 0.80 -31.89 1.25
N GLN A 364 1.89 -31.21 1.62
CA GLN A 364 2.34 -31.15 3.00
C GLN A 364 1.35 -30.37 3.87
N LEU A 365 0.93 -30.99 4.97
CA LEU A 365 0.11 -30.39 6.01
C LEU A 365 0.98 -29.95 7.20
N PRO A 366 0.50 -29.01 8.04
CA PRO A 366 1.23 -28.66 9.24
C PRO A 366 1.33 -29.87 10.18
N GLY A 367 2.46 -30.01 10.86
CA GLY A 367 2.66 -31.08 11.85
C GLY A 367 1.69 -30.97 13.03
N PRO A 368 1.51 -32.04 13.83
CA PRO A 368 0.61 -32.03 14.98
C PRO A 368 0.87 -30.84 15.91
N GLY A 369 -0.18 -30.08 16.23
CA GLY A 369 -0.10 -28.89 17.10
C GLY A 369 0.50 -27.64 16.45
N LYS A 370 0.88 -27.69 15.16
CA LYS A 370 1.41 -26.55 14.40
C LYS A 370 0.37 -26.02 13.41
N ARG A 371 0.58 -24.81 12.92
CA ARG A 371 -0.17 -24.21 11.81
C ARG A 371 0.79 -23.61 10.81
N PHE A 372 0.39 -23.52 9.54
CA PHE A 372 1.08 -22.64 8.60
C PHE A 372 0.55 -21.22 8.77
N GLU A 373 1.45 -20.28 8.53
CA GLU A 373 1.14 -18.87 8.53
C GLU A 373 1.66 -18.26 7.23
N TYR A 374 0.91 -17.29 6.73
CA TYR A 374 1.20 -16.58 5.50
C TYR A 374 1.54 -15.15 5.85
N ARG A 375 2.75 -14.71 5.47
CA ARG A 375 3.13 -13.32 5.62
C ARG A 375 2.26 -12.48 4.70
N VAL A 376 1.56 -11.50 5.25
CA VAL A 376 0.67 -10.63 4.48
C VAL A 376 1.51 -9.84 3.48
N PRO A 377 1.18 -9.85 2.17
CA PRO A 377 1.96 -9.19 1.12
C PRO A 377 1.60 -7.70 1.09
N ALA A 378 1.80 -7.01 2.20
CA ALA A 378 1.51 -5.60 2.38
C ALA A 378 2.78 -4.88 2.84
N ALA A 379 3.09 -3.76 2.19
CA ALA A 379 4.14 -2.84 2.61
C ALA A 379 3.50 -1.62 3.27
N GLY A 380 4.23 -0.97 4.17
CA GLY A 380 3.89 0.30 4.77
C GLY A 380 4.53 1.46 4.00
N ALA A 381 5.34 2.27 4.69
CA ALA A 381 5.93 3.48 4.12
C ALA A 381 6.90 3.20 2.96
N GLU A 382 7.33 1.95 2.78
CA GLU A 382 8.21 1.54 1.68
C GLU A 382 7.52 1.71 0.32
N THR A 383 6.18 1.64 0.25
CA THR A 383 5.42 1.89 -0.98
C THR A 383 5.59 3.33 -1.46
N ALA A 384 5.52 4.30 -0.55
CA ALA A 384 5.76 5.71 -0.83
C ALA A 384 7.21 5.99 -1.22
N LEU A 385 8.18 5.39 -0.51
CA LEU A 385 9.60 5.54 -0.85
C LEU A 385 9.90 5.00 -2.25
N LYS A 386 9.35 3.83 -2.61
CA LYS A 386 9.56 3.22 -3.93
C LYS A 386 8.92 4.03 -5.06
N LEU A 387 7.75 4.61 -4.82
CA LEU A 387 7.07 5.45 -5.80
C LEU A 387 7.83 6.77 -6.02
N GLN A 388 8.39 7.35 -4.95
CA GLN A 388 9.17 8.58 -4.99
C GLN A 388 10.55 8.38 -5.66
N ASP A 389 11.22 7.28 -5.36
CA ASP A 389 12.54 6.95 -5.88
C ASP A 389 12.68 5.44 -6.08
N GLU A 390 12.89 5.06 -7.33
CA GLU A 390 12.99 3.66 -7.77
C GLU A 390 14.17 2.89 -7.15
N HIS A 391 15.14 3.56 -6.53
CA HIS A 391 16.32 2.94 -5.93
C HIS A 391 16.23 2.73 -4.41
N LEU A 392 15.27 3.35 -3.71
CA LEU A 392 15.21 3.29 -2.23
C LEU A 392 14.73 1.95 -1.68
N VAL A 393 13.91 1.23 -2.44
CA VAL A 393 13.36 -0.07 -2.03
C VAL A 393 13.58 -1.07 -3.15
N PRO A 394 14.20 -2.24 -2.88
CA PRO A 394 14.42 -3.25 -3.91
C PRO A 394 13.08 -3.81 -4.41
N SER A 395 12.97 -3.98 -5.73
CA SER A 395 11.83 -4.70 -6.32
C SER A 395 11.90 -6.19 -5.97
N ASN A 396 10.76 -6.90 -6.04
CA ASN A 396 10.65 -8.35 -5.89
C ASN A 396 10.91 -8.94 -4.48
N GLY A 397 11.23 -8.13 -3.47
CA GLY A 397 11.44 -8.64 -2.10
C GLY A 397 10.24 -9.40 -1.51
N MET A 398 9.01 -9.06 -1.92
CA MET A 398 7.80 -9.79 -1.50
C MET A 398 7.65 -11.18 -2.13
N PHE A 399 8.39 -11.50 -3.20
CA PHE A 399 8.41 -12.84 -3.77
C PHE A 399 9.32 -13.81 -2.99
N GLU A 400 10.17 -13.30 -2.09
CA GLU A 400 11.01 -14.14 -1.26
C GLU A 400 10.16 -14.85 -0.20
N TYR A 401 9.74 -16.09 -0.49
CA TYR A 401 9.14 -16.97 0.49
C TYR A 401 10.25 -17.74 1.22
N ARG A 402 10.31 -17.58 2.55
CA ARG A 402 11.12 -18.43 3.41
C ARG A 402 10.19 -19.15 4.38
N GLN A 403 10.33 -20.47 4.46
CA GLN A 403 9.66 -21.25 5.49
C GLN A 403 10.39 -20.99 6.81
N TYR A 404 9.93 -20.01 7.57
CA TYR A 404 10.42 -19.79 8.93
C TYR A 404 9.81 -20.86 9.84
N GLY A 405 10.58 -21.88 10.17
CA GLY A 405 10.31 -22.63 11.39
C GLY A 405 10.50 -21.70 12.59
N SER A 406 9.72 -21.85 13.65
CA SER A 406 10.01 -21.23 14.93
C SER A 406 11.35 -21.78 15.45
N HIS A 407 12.44 -21.09 15.13
CA HIS A 407 13.78 -21.57 15.41
C HIS A 407 14.23 -21.14 16.81
N ARG A 408 14.89 -22.03 17.55
CA ARG A 408 15.57 -21.68 18.82
C ARG A 408 16.63 -20.60 18.54
N PRO A 409 16.95 -19.68 19.47
CA PRO A 409 17.93 -18.61 19.26
C PRO A 409 19.29 -19.11 18.75
N GLY A 410 19.74 -20.27 19.25
CA GLY A 410 20.99 -20.89 18.79
C GLY A 410 20.99 -21.25 17.29
N LYS A 411 19.85 -21.70 16.74
CA LYS A 411 19.73 -21.98 15.30
C LYS A 411 19.75 -20.69 14.47
N ALA A 412 19.04 -19.65 14.90
CA ALA A 412 19.05 -18.36 14.21
C ALA A 412 20.46 -17.74 14.19
N ILE A 413 21.18 -17.80 15.32
CA ILE A 413 22.59 -17.39 15.40
C ILE A 413 23.46 -18.20 14.42
N ALA A 414 23.31 -19.52 14.39
CA ALA A 414 24.09 -20.37 13.49
C ALA A 414 23.83 -20.08 12.00
N LEU A 415 22.56 -19.91 11.61
CA LEU A 415 22.18 -19.51 10.26
C LEU A 415 22.78 -18.16 9.87
N ARG A 416 22.68 -17.17 10.78
CA ARG A 416 23.24 -15.83 10.55
C ARG A 416 24.77 -15.88 10.40
N LEU A 417 25.47 -16.59 11.28
CA LEU A 417 26.92 -16.74 11.18
C LEU A 417 27.34 -17.40 9.85
N ALA A 418 26.61 -18.43 9.41
CA ALA A 418 26.90 -19.07 8.13
C ALA A 418 26.67 -18.15 6.91
N GLN A 419 25.65 -17.30 6.97
CA GLN A 419 25.39 -16.24 5.98
C GLN A 419 26.50 -15.19 5.97
N ASP A 420 27.00 -14.82 7.14
CA ASP A 420 28.07 -13.83 7.33
C ASP A 420 29.48 -14.40 6.99
N GLY A 421 29.56 -15.64 6.50
CA GLY A 421 30.81 -16.22 5.99
C GLY A 421 31.48 -17.26 6.89
N TYR A 422 30.97 -17.52 8.09
CA TYR A 422 31.58 -18.48 9.01
C TYR A 422 31.29 -19.92 8.58
N SER A 423 32.28 -20.79 8.71
CA SER A 423 32.02 -22.23 8.85
C SER A 423 31.65 -22.53 10.30
N VAL A 424 30.54 -23.23 10.52
CA VAL A 424 29.94 -23.39 11.86
C VAL A 424 29.83 -24.84 12.30
N CYS A 425 30.16 -25.12 13.57
CA CYS A 425 29.82 -26.39 14.21
C CYS A 425 28.54 -26.21 15.03
N ILE A 426 27.53 -27.04 14.74
CA ILE A 426 26.28 -27.09 15.49
C ILE A 426 26.43 -28.13 16.60
N ASN A 427 26.20 -27.68 17.84
CA ASN A 427 26.23 -28.54 19.02
C ASN A 427 24.89 -28.51 19.76
N ASP A 428 24.46 -29.70 20.18
CA ASP A 428 23.42 -29.92 21.18
C ASP A 428 23.69 -31.28 21.86
N ILE A 429 22.86 -31.66 22.83
CA ILE A 429 22.95 -32.93 23.55
C ILE A 429 22.76 -34.15 22.62
N PRO A 430 23.28 -35.35 22.97
CA PRO A 430 23.15 -36.57 22.17
C PRO A 430 21.73 -36.91 21.71
N SER A 431 20.71 -36.63 22.53
CA SER A 431 19.31 -36.88 22.17
C SER A 431 18.76 -35.94 21.09
N ALA A 432 19.47 -34.87 20.75
CA ALA A 432 19.07 -33.88 19.74
C ALA A 432 19.84 -34.03 18.41
N THR A 433 20.37 -35.23 18.14
CA THR A 433 21.20 -35.51 16.95
C THR A 433 20.45 -35.26 15.64
N ASP A 434 19.14 -35.52 15.60
CA ASP A 434 18.32 -35.30 14.41
C ASP A 434 18.15 -33.79 14.14
N GLU A 435 17.93 -32.99 15.19
CA GLU A 435 17.85 -31.53 15.09
C GLU A 435 19.18 -30.92 14.64
N ILE A 436 20.30 -31.39 15.19
CA ILE A 436 21.64 -30.99 14.75
C ILE A 436 21.79 -31.26 13.25
N SER A 437 21.47 -32.48 12.81
CA SER A 437 21.61 -32.90 11.41
C SER A 437 20.73 -32.07 10.47
N ALA A 438 19.51 -31.73 10.90
CA ALA A 438 18.61 -30.89 10.12
C ALA A 438 19.16 -29.47 9.90
N VAL A 439 19.73 -28.84 10.94
CA VAL A 439 20.32 -27.49 10.83
C VAL A 439 21.58 -27.52 9.94
N VAL A 440 22.40 -28.54 10.08
CA VAL A 440 23.60 -28.74 9.24
C VAL A 440 23.21 -28.89 7.78
N ALA A 441 22.21 -29.72 7.48
CA ALA A 441 21.71 -29.90 6.12
C ALA A 441 21.16 -28.60 5.53
N GLU A 442 20.41 -27.83 6.34
CA GLU A 442 19.87 -26.53 5.93
C GLU A 442 20.97 -25.53 5.57
N ILE A 443 21.99 -25.36 6.43
CA ILE A 443 23.09 -24.42 6.19
C ILE A 443 23.89 -24.82 4.95
N ASN A 444 24.22 -26.10 4.82
CA ASN A 444 24.98 -26.61 3.68
C ASN A 444 24.19 -26.56 2.36
N ALA A 445 22.85 -26.60 2.40
CA ALA A 445 22.02 -26.46 1.20
C ALA A 445 21.89 -25.00 0.73
N GLN A 446 21.91 -24.03 1.65
CA GLN A 446 21.70 -22.61 1.35
C GLN A 446 22.97 -21.88 0.89
N THR A 447 24.14 -22.49 1.03
CA THR A 447 25.42 -21.86 0.69
C THR A 447 25.99 -22.51 -0.57
N GLN A 448 26.05 -21.75 -1.68
CA GLN A 448 26.70 -22.24 -2.90
C GLN A 448 28.19 -22.39 -2.62
N ALA A 449 28.73 -23.60 -2.85
CA ALA A 449 30.13 -23.90 -2.67
C ALA A 449 30.97 -23.18 -3.73
N GLU A 450 31.28 -21.91 -3.49
CA GLU A 450 32.37 -21.23 -4.19
C GLU A 450 33.70 -21.79 -3.64
N ASP A 451 34.16 -22.86 -4.28
CA ASP A 451 35.54 -23.35 -4.27
C ASP A 451 36.17 -23.84 -2.94
N SER A 452 35.38 -24.40 -2.02
CA SER A 452 35.94 -24.99 -0.78
C SER A 452 35.75 -26.51 -0.66
N GLN A 453 36.86 -27.24 -0.49
CA GLN A 453 36.90 -28.68 -0.11
C GLN A 453 36.29 -28.98 1.28
N ARG A 454 35.70 -28.00 1.98
CA ARG A 454 35.19 -28.11 3.35
C ARG A 454 33.70 -27.74 3.42
N PRO A 455 32.90 -28.40 4.27
CA PRO A 455 31.49 -28.04 4.47
C PRO A 455 31.35 -26.70 5.19
N ARG A 456 30.22 -26.02 4.97
CA ARG A 456 29.87 -24.78 5.68
C ARG A 456 29.41 -25.05 7.10
N ALA A 457 28.77 -26.19 7.34
CA ALA A 457 28.36 -26.64 8.66
C ALA A 457 28.70 -28.11 8.92
N ILE A 458 29.04 -28.42 10.17
CA ILE A 458 29.11 -29.79 10.71
C ILE A 458 28.28 -29.88 12.00
N GLY A 459 27.95 -31.10 12.42
CA GLY A 459 27.22 -31.37 13.66
C GLY A 459 28.04 -32.22 14.61
N ILE A 460 28.15 -31.81 15.88
CA ILE A 460 28.78 -32.60 16.94
C ILE A 460 27.86 -32.62 18.16
N ALA A 461 27.35 -33.81 18.48
CA ALA A 461 26.57 -34.02 19.68
C ALA A 461 27.49 -34.13 20.91
N ALA A 462 27.39 -33.19 21.84
CA ALA A 462 28.19 -33.14 23.06
C ALA A 462 27.42 -32.43 24.18
N ASP A 463 27.37 -33.06 25.35
CA ASP A 463 26.77 -32.45 26.54
C ASP A 463 27.77 -31.48 27.19
N VAL A 464 27.41 -30.21 27.23
CA VAL A 464 28.26 -29.13 27.78
C VAL A 464 28.56 -29.30 29.27
N THR A 465 27.77 -30.08 30.01
CA THR A 465 28.05 -30.39 31.42
C THR A 465 29.29 -31.25 31.60
N SER A 466 29.77 -31.91 30.53
CA SER A 466 31.00 -32.71 30.52
C SER A 466 32.16 -31.94 29.89
N SER A 467 33.15 -31.57 30.70
CA SER A 467 34.35 -30.87 30.24
C SER A 467 35.09 -31.63 29.13
N ALA A 468 35.21 -32.96 29.26
CA ALA A 468 35.89 -33.80 28.27
C ALA A 468 35.12 -33.87 26.93
N ALA A 469 33.78 -33.82 26.98
CA ALA A 469 32.97 -33.79 25.76
C ALA A 469 33.13 -32.47 25.01
N VAL A 470 33.18 -31.33 25.73
CA VAL A 470 33.42 -30.01 25.14
C VAL A 470 34.83 -29.91 24.55
N GLU A 471 35.84 -30.45 25.23
CA GLU A 471 37.21 -30.52 24.71
C GLU A 471 37.28 -31.29 23.39
N ALA A 472 36.67 -32.47 23.34
CA ALA A 472 36.59 -33.28 22.13
C ALA A 472 35.84 -32.56 21.01
N MET A 473 34.71 -31.91 21.32
CA MET A 473 33.94 -31.12 20.36
C MET A 473 34.77 -29.99 19.73
N VAL A 474 35.53 -29.23 20.54
CA VAL A 474 36.40 -28.17 20.04
C VAL A 474 37.50 -28.73 19.14
N ARG A 475 38.18 -29.80 19.57
CA ARG A 475 39.21 -30.47 18.77
C ARG A 475 38.67 -30.95 17.43
N ASP A 476 37.54 -31.65 17.45
CA ASP A 476 36.95 -32.26 16.26
C ASP A 476 36.36 -31.21 15.31
N THR A 477 35.92 -30.07 15.85
CA THR A 477 35.55 -28.87 15.06
C THR A 477 36.75 -28.33 14.31
N VAL A 478 37.88 -28.14 15.00
CA VAL A 478 39.09 -27.58 14.38
C VAL A 478 39.66 -28.51 13.31
N ALA A 479 39.62 -29.82 13.54
CA ALA A 479 40.07 -30.81 12.57
C ALA A 479 39.27 -30.77 11.24
N GLN A 480 37.98 -30.43 11.30
CA GLN A 480 37.07 -30.47 10.15
C GLN A 480 36.89 -29.12 9.46
N LEU A 481 36.80 -28.04 10.22
CA LEU A 481 36.51 -26.70 9.70
C LEU A 481 37.76 -25.81 9.60
N GLY A 482 38.79 -26.08 10.42
CA GLY A 482 39.99 -25.26 10.53
C GLY A 482 40.03 -24.46 11.84
N PRO A 483 40.87 -23.41 11.92
CA PRO A 483 41.12 -22.66 13.16
C PRO A 483 39.84 -22.17 13.84
N LEU A 484 39.77 -22.27 15.17
CA LEU A 484 38.62 -21.76 15.93
C LEU A 484 38.75 -20.25 16.07
N THR A 485 37.84 -19.50 15.46
CA THR A 485 37.84 -18.02 15.54
C THR A 485 36.77 -17.47 16.48
N LEU A 486 35.67 -18.21 16.65
CA LEU A 486 34.51 -17.80 17.43
C LEU A 486 33.95 -18.99 18.22
N MET A 487 33.72 -18.80 19.52
CA MET A 487 32.92 -19.71 20.36
C MET A 487 31.65 -18.99 20.83
N VAL A 488 30.48 -19.62 20.64
CA VAL A 488 29.20 -19.13 21.19
C VAL A 488 28.64 -20.15 22.18
N ALA A 489 28.87 -19.91 23.47
CA ALA A 489 28.33 -20.71 24.57
C ALA A 489 26.85 -20.34 24.82
N ASN A 490 25.95 -20.91 24.01
CA ASN A 490 24.50 -20.59 24.02
C ASN A 490 23.65 -21.54 24.88
N ALA A 491 24.09 -22.78 25.11
CA ALA A 491 23.29 -23.79 25.80
C ALA A 491 22.82 -23.33 27.19
N GLY A 492 21.56 -23.59 27.51
CA GLY A 492 20.98 -23.21 28.80
C GLY A 492 19.58 -23.76 29.02
N ILE A 493 19.22 -23.95 30.28
CA ILE A 493 17.90 -24.36 30.74
C ILE A 493 17.30 -23.29 31.65
N ALA A 494 15.98 -23.11 31.58
CA ALA A 494 15.24 -22.28 32.53
C ALA A 494 14.89 -23.11 33.78
N HIS A 495 14.74 -22.43 34.91
CA HIS A 495 14.18 -22.99 36.13
C HIS A 495 13.19 -22.01 36.72
N ILE A 496 11.96 -22.47 36.90
CA ILE A 496 10.82 -21.66 37.31
C ILE A 496 10.23 -22.29 38.56
N ASN A 497 10.60 -21.81 39.73
CA ASN A 497 10.11 -22.35 40.99
C ASN A 497 10.28 -21.27 42.09
N PRO A 498 9.37 -21.15 43.06
CA PRO A 498 9.65 -20.38 44.27
C PRO A 498 10.96 -20.85 44.92
N LEU A 499 11.75 -19.92 45.44
CA LEU A 499 13.04 -20.25 46.05
C LEU A 499 12.90 -21.22 47.24
N LEU A 500 11.81 -21.11 48.01
CA LEU A 500 11.53 -21.99 49.15
C LEU A 500 11.12 -23.41 48.75
N GLU A 501 10.75 -23.61 47.49
CA GLU A 501 10.30 -24.90 46.94
C GLU A 501 11.35 -25.52 46.00
N THR A 502 12.48 -24.83 45.79
CA THR A 502 13.56 -25.30 44.93
C THR A 502 14.43 -26.31 45.65
N THR A 503 14.65 -27.45 45.01
CA THR A 503 15.49 -28.54 45.53
C THR A 503 16.96 -28.40 45.13
N GLU A 504 17.86 -29.02 45.89
CA GLU A 504 19.29 -29.04 45.57
C GLU A 504 19.58 -29.65 44.19
N ASP A 505 18.89 -30.72 43.81
CA ASP A 505 19.05 -31.35 42.49
C ASP A 505 18.67 -30.42 41.34
N GLU A 506 17.67 -29.55 41.53
CA GLU A 506 17.30 -28.52 40.55
C GLU A 506 18.36 -27.43 40.47
N VAL A 507 18.92 -27.00 41.61
CA VAL A 507 20.05 -26.05 41.66
C VAL A 507 21.25 -26.61 40.91
N ASP A 508 21.65 -27.84 41.24
CA ASP A 508 22.79 -28.52 40.65
C ASP A 508 22.62 -28.68 39.14
N ARG A 509 21.42 -29.02 38.67
CA ARG A 509 21.12 -29.14 37.23
C ARG A 509 21.27 -27.81 36.51
N VAL A 510 20.70 -26.73 37.04
CA VAL A 510 20.80 -25.39 36.43
C VAL A 510 22.25 -24.92 36.39
N LEU A 511 22.99 -25.08 37.49
CA LEU A 511 24.39 -24.67 37.56
C LEU A 511 25.30 -25.56 36.70
N ALA A 512 25.00 -26.85 36.55
CA ALA A 512 25.74 -27.74 35.66
C ALA A 512 25.65 -27.27 34.21
N VAL A 513 24.47 -26.89 33.74
CA VAL A 513 24.29 -26.44 32.34
C VAL A 513 24.69 -24.97 32.18
N ASN A 514 24.04 -24.06 32.91
CA ASN A 514 24.11 -22.62 32.66
C ASN A 514 25.41 -21.98 33.12
N PHE A 515 26.12 -22.60 34.08
CA PHE A 515 27.39 -22.09 34.58
C PHE A 515 28.57 -22.99 34.20
N LYS A 516 28.60 -24.27 34.64
CA LYS A 516 29.72 -25.17 34.32
C LYS A 516 29.83 -25.40 32.82
N GLY A 517 28.72 -25.55 32.10
CA GLY A 517 28.71 -25.67 30.63
C GLY A 517 29.36 -24.46 29.94
N VAL A 518 28.99 -23.24 30.33
CA VAL A 518 29.61 -22.01 29.81
C VAL A 518 31.11 -21.97 30.16
N LEU A 519 31.47 -22.30 31.39
CA LEU A 519 32.87 -22.38 31.83
C LEU A 519 33.69 -23.37 31.00
N HIS A 520 33.16 -24.57 30.72
CA HIS A 520 33.83 -25.55 29.86
C HIS A 520 34.04 -25.00 28.45
N CYS A 521 32.99 -24.42 27.83
CA CYS A 521 33.09 -23.85 26.48
C CYS A 521 34.11 -22.72 26.43
N TYR A 522 34.08 -21.81 27.41
CA TYR A 522 35.02 -20.69 27.51
C TYR A 522 36.46 -21.17 27.65
N THR A 523 36.72 -22.08 28.59
CA THR A 523 38.07 -22.54 28.90
C THR A 523 38.69 -23.35 27.76
N HIS A 524 37.93 -24.25 27.14
CA HIS A 524 38.43 -25.06 26.03
C HIS A 524 38.58 -24.27 24.73
N ALA A 525 37.69 -23.32 24.45
CA ALA A 525 37.87 -22.39 23.33
C ALA A 525 39.14 -21.54 23.52
N ALA A 526 39.32 -20.94 24.71
CA ALA A 526 40.50 -20.13 25.01
C ALA A 526 41.80 -20.95 24.90
N ARG A 527 41.84 -22.17 25.43
CA ARG A 527 43.00 -23.07 25.28
C ARG A 527 43.31 -23.38 23.82
N GLN A 528 42.29 -23.69 23.02
CA GLN A 528 42.46 -23.96 21.59
C GLN A 528 42.96 -22.71 20.84
N MET A 529 42.37 -21.54 21.10
CA MET A 529 42.75 -20.24 20.53
C MET A 529 44.19 -19.86 20.87
N ILE A 530 44.64 -20.11 22.10
CA ILE A 530 46.04 -19.91 22.52
C ILE A 530 46.95 -20.90 21.78
N ALA A 531 46.55 -22.18 21.69
CA ALA A 531 47.36 -23.22 21.08
C ALA A 531 47.55 -23.03 19.56
N GLN A 532 46.56 -22.47 18.85
CA GLN A 532 46.67 -22.19 17.41
C GLN A 532 47.51 -20.92 17.10
N GLY A 533 47.84 -20.10 18.09
CA GLY A 533 48.73 -18.95 17.94
C GLY A 533 48.04 -17.65 17.52
N GLU A 534 48.84 -16.70 17.02
CA GLU A 534 48.40 -15.32 16.73
C GLU A 534 47.23 -15.28 15.70
N PRO A 535 46.12 -14.57 16.01
CA PRO A 535 44.90 -14.57 15.20
C PRO A 535 45.10 -14.31 13.70
N ALA A 536 45.89 -13.28 13.36
CA ALA A 536 46.08 -12.87 11.98
C ALA A 536 46.79 -13.96 11.17
N SER A 537 47.84 -14.59 11.73
CA SER A 537 48.58 -15.65 11.04
C SER A 537 47.87 -16.99 11.05
N ALA A 538 47.14 -17.30 12.12
CA ALA A 538 46.52 -18.62 12.28
C ALA A 538 45.18 -18.71 11.55
N ALA A 539 44.40 -17.62 11.49
CA ALA A 539 43.03 -17.64 11.01
C ALA A 539 42.60 -16.42 10.18
N GLY A 540 43.49 -15.45 9.95
CA GLY A 540 43.16 -14.27 9.14
C GLY A 540 42.18 -13.29 9.80
N VAL A 541 42.07 -13.30 11.13
CA VAL A 541 41.25 -12.37 11.92
C VAL A 541 42.14 -11.57 12.86
N ASP A 542 41.70 -10.37 13.29
CA ASP A 542 42.52 -9.51 14.17
C ASP A 542 42.49 -9.97 15.63
N VAL A 543 41.35 -10.49 16.09
CA VAL A 543 41.14 -11.06 17.43
C VAL A 543 40.28 -12.31 17.35
N TYR A 544 40.47 -13.24 18.29
CA TYR A 544 39.50 -14.31 18.53
C TYR A 544 38.37 -13.83 19.43
N LYS A 545 37.23 -14.53 19.39
CA LYS A 545 36.02 -14.11 20.11
C LYS A 545 35.36 -15.26 20.85
N ILE A 546 34.99 -15.02 22.11
CA ILE A 546 34.19 -15.94 22.93
C ILE A 546 32.95 -15.19 23.42
N LEU A 547 31.77 -15.75 23.15
CA LEU A 547 30.48 -15.16 23.45
C LEU A 547 29.65 -16.10 24.34
N GLY A 548 29.10 -15.60 25.44
CA GLY A 548 28.17 -16.35 26.31
C GLY A 548 26.74 -15.84 26.27
N ALA A 549 25.77 -16.77 26.31
CA ALA A 549 24.37 -16.42 26.49
C ALA A 549 24.06 -16.14 27.97
N ALA A 550 23.93 -14.86 28.32
CA ALA A 550 23.38 -14.40 29.59
C ALA A 550 21.83 -14.34 29.49
N SER A 551 21.22 -13.29 30.04
CA SER A 551 19.79 -12.95 29.93
C SER A 551 19.55 -11.58 30.57
N ILE A 552 18.44 -10.90 30.29
CA ILE A 552 18.02 -9.71 31.06
C ILE A 552 17.98 -9.96 32.57
N VAL A 553 17.70 -11.20 33.02
CA VAL A 553 17.68 -11.53 34.44
C VAL A 553 19.07 -11.48 35.09
N ALA A 554 20.13 -11.46 34.27
CA ALA A 554 21.49 -11.19 34.70
C ALA A 554 21.72 -9.73 35.12
N HIS A 555 20.77 -8.83 34.81
CA HIS A 555 20.77 -7.41 35.19
C HIS A 555 19.68 -7.11 36.21
N LYS A 556 18.47 -7.65 36.00
CA LYS A 556 17.29 -7.44 36.87
C LYS A 556 16.61 -8.79 37.13
N PRO A 557 16.80 -9.43 38.29
CA PRO A 557 16.22 -10.75 38.56
C PRO A 557 14.69 -10.66 38.62
N LEU A 558 14.02 -11.78 38.33
CA LEU A 558 12.56 -11.90 38.38
C LEU A 558 12.13 -12.90 39.46
N PRO A 559 10.99 -12.67 40.14
CA PRO A 559 10.36 -13.68 40.98
C PRO A 559 10.19 -15.00 40.22
N LEU A 560 10.26 -16.12 40.94
CA LEU A 560 10.18 -17.50 40.42
C LEU A 560 11.35 -17.94 39.52
N LEU A 561 12.24 -17.03 39.09
CA LEU A 561 13.43 -17.33 38.31
C LEU A 561 14.73 -17.19 39.12
N GLY A 562 14.69 -17.40 40.44
CA GLY A 562 15.81 -17.07 41.34
C GLY A 562 17.14 -17.76 41.00
N VAL A 563 17.14 -19.10 40.94
CA VAL A 563 18.33 -19.89 40.58
C VAL A 563 18.79 -19.64 39.15
N TYR A 564 17.84 -19.53 38.21
CA TYR A 564 18.15 -19.19 36.82
C TYR A 564 18.83 -17.82 36.73
N SER A 565 18.30 -16.80 37.42
CA SER A 565 18.88 -15.47 37.50
C SER A 565 20.30 -15.54 38.05
N ALA A 566 20.51 -16.20 39.19
CA ALA A 566 21.84 -16.39 39.78
C ALA A 566 22.83 -17.03 38.78
N SER A 567 22.40 -18.05 38.03
CA SER A 567 23.25 -18.69 37.01
C SER A 567 23.63 -17.72 35.88
N LYS A 568 22.72 -16.84 35.44
CA LYS A 568 22.99 -15.87 34.37
C LYS A 568 23.80 -14.66 34.87
N TRP A 569 23.70 -14.29 36.14
CA TRP A 569 24.64 -13.37 36.79
C TRP A 569 26.07 -13.95 36.82
N ALA A 570 26.21 -15.24 37.11
CA ALA A 570 27.51 -15.92 37.11
C ALA A 570 28.16 -15.90 35.72
N VAL A 571 27.39 -16.04 34.63
CA VAL A 571 27.90 -15.87 33.26
C VAL A 571 28.51 -14.49 33.04
N ARG A 572 27.90 -13.41 33.55
CA ARG A 572 28.44 -12.05 33.42
C ARG A 572 29.78 -11.91 34.12
N GLY A 573 29.86 -12.37 35.38
CA GLY A 573 31.10 -12.32 36.16
C GLY A 573 32.22 -13.14 35.51
N LEU A 574 31.89 -14.34 35.01
CA LEU A 574 32.83 -15.21 34.31
C LEU A 574 33.35 -14.56 33.01
N THR A 575 32.47 -13.95 32.22
CA THR A 575 32.83 -13.20 31.01
C THR A 575 33.83 -12.09 31.31
N GLN A 576 33.57 -11.29 32.35
CA GLN A 576 34.46 -10.19 32.73
C GLN A 576 35.83 -10.68 33.20
N ALA A 577 35.86 -11.70 34.05
CA ALA A 577 37.11 -12.29 34.53
C ALA A 577 37.97 -12.81 33.36
N LEU A 578 37.36 -13.63 32.48
CA LEU A 578 38.10 -14.23 31.37
C LEU A 578 38.52 -13.18 30.32
N ALA A 579 37.72 -12.14 30.09
CA ALA A 579 38.10 -11.03 29.21
C ALA A 579 39.42 -10.37 29.64
N MET A 580 39.59 -10.13 30.95
CA MET A 580 40.80 -9.53 31.50
C MET A 580 42.01 -10.46 31.35
N GLU A 581 41.84 -11.75 31.61
CA GLU A 581 42.92 -12.74 31.51
C GLU A 581 43.36 -12.98 30.06
N MET A 582 42.40 -12.99 29.13
CA MET A 582 42.65 -13.39 27.74
C MET A 582 43.03 -12.23 26.81
N ALA A 583 42.90 -10.97 27.27
CA ALA A 583 43.30 -9.79 26.48
C ALA A 583 44.74 -9.86 25.96
N ARG A 584 45.67 -10.40 26.77
CA ARG A 584 47.09 -10.58 26.37
C ARG A 584 47.29 -11.58 25.22
N HIS A 585 46.28 -12.39 24.93
CA HIS A 585 46.27 -13.38 23.85
C HIS A 585 45.42 -12.93 22.65
N LYS A 586 44.97 -11.67 22.61
CA LYS A 586 44.07 -11.14 21.57
C LYS A 586 42.77 -11.94 21.44
N ILE A 587 42.21 -12.35 22.57
CA ILE A 587 40.89 -12.97 22.65
C ILE A 587 39.96 -12.01 23.37
N THR A 588 38.90 -11.60 22.70
CA THR A 588 37.80 -10.85 23.32
C THR A 588 36.79 -11.82 23.91
N VAL A 589 36.25 -11.50 25.08
CA VAL A 589 35.23 -12.32 25.75
C VAL A 589 34.06 -11.42 26.11
N ASN A 590 32.88 -11.69 25.56
CA ASN A 590 31.66 -10.93 25.81
C ASN A 590 30.48 -11.86 26.09
N ALA A 591 29.37 -11.28 26.52
CA ALA A 591 28.09 -11.97 26.63
C ALA A 591 26.98 -11.12 26.00
N TYR A 592 25.87 -11.78 25.69
CA TYR A 592 24.64 -11.13 25.24
C TYR A 592 23.49 -11.50 26.18
N ALA A 593 22.59 -10.56 26.43
CA ALA A 593 21.49 -10.66 27.38
C ALA A 593 20.15 -10.41 26.67
N PRO A 594 19.52 -11.47 26.12
CA PRO A 594 18.21 -11.35 25.49
C PRO A 594 17.09 -11.07 26.49
N GLY A 595 16.08 -10.34 26.01
CA GLY A 595 14.78 -10.15 26.68
C GLY A 595 13.81 -11.33 26.48
N ILE A 596 12.52 -11.03 26.36
CA ILE A 596 11.49 -12.04 26.06
C ILE A 596 11.55 -12.37 24.56
N VAL A 597 12.16 -13.51 24.24
CA VAL A 597 12.22 -14.03 22.86
C VAL A 597 11.15 -15.11 22.70
N GLY A 598 10.28 -14.98 21.71
CA GLY A 598 9.20 -15.95 21.43
C GLY A 598 9.74 -17.35 21.13
N THR A 599 9.92 -18.16 22.17
CA THR A 599 10.61 -19.46 22.14
C THR A 599 9.86 -20.49 22.99
N ALA A 600 10.09 -21.78 22.74
CA ALA A 600 9.53 -22.87 23.56
C ALA A 600 9.84 -22.72 25.07
N MET A 601 10.99 -22.14 25.42
CA MET A 601 11.35 -21.82 26.81
C MET A 601 10.40 -20.78 27.41
N TRP A 602 10.01 -19.77 26.64
CA TRP A 602 9.03 -18.77 27.08
C TRP A 602 7.59 -19.27 27.06
N GLU A 603 7.26 -20.25 26.20
CA GLU A 603 5.96 -20.94 26.26
C GLU A 603 5.82 -21.76 27.55
N GLU A 604 6.88 -22.43 27.99
CA GLU A 604 6.92 -23.13 29.29
C GLU A 604 6.84 -22.14 30.47
N ILE A 605 7.53 -20.99 30.34
CA ILE A 605 7.43 -19.91 31.33
C ILE A 605 6.01 -19.35 31.41
N ASP A 606 5.38 -19.08 30.28
CA ASP A 606 4.01 -18.59 30.20
C ASP A 606 3.00 -19.58 30.79
N GLU A 607 3.15 -20.86 30.50
CA GLU A 607 2.26 -21.91 31.00
C GLU A 607 2.37 -22.08 32.51
N ARG A 608 3.60 -22.06 33.06
CA ARG A 608 3.82 -22.20 34.50
C ARG A 608 3.46 -20.93 35.28
N LEU A 609 3.79 -19.75 34.76
CA LEU A 609 3.39 -18.46 35.35
C LEU A 609 1.87 -18.28 35.27
N GLY A 610 1.27 -18.55 34.12
CA GLY A 610 -0.18 -18.48 33.91
C GLY A 610 -0.93 -19.44 34.84
N GLY A 611 -0.41 -20.65 35.06
CA GLY A 611 -0.97 -21.60 36.02
C GLY A 611 -0.92 -21.11 37.48
N LEU A 612 0.15 -20.42 37.88
CA LEU A 612 0.29 -19.83 39.22
C LEU A 612 -0.56 -18.56 39.42
N GLU A 613 -0.80 -17.80 38.35
CA GLU A 613 -1.54 -16.53 38.38
C GLU A 613 -3.00 -16.63 37.91
N GLY A 614 -3.46 -17.83 37.53
CA GLY A 614 -4.83 -18.09 37.04
C GLY A 614 -5.13 -17.51 35.65
N ARG A 615 -4.12 -17.31 34.80
CA ARG A 615 -4.24 -16.75 33.44
C ARG A 615 -4.33 -17.84 32.37
N ALA A 616 -4.96 -17.53 31.23
CA ALA A 616 -5.02 -18.45 30.11
C ALA A 616 -3.66 -18.56 29.38
N LYS A 617 -3.39 -19.70 28.74
CA LYS A 617 -2.17 -19.94 27.95
C LYS A 617 -2.03 -18.88 26.84
N GLY A 618 -0.88 -18.23 26.77
CA GLY A 618 -0.52 -17.16 25.83
C GLY A 618 -0.85 -15.73 26.31
N GLU A 619 -1.61 -15.58 27.40
CA GLU A 619 -2.01 -14.26 27.92
C GLU A 619 -0.84 -13.56 28.64
N SER A 620 0.04 -14.31 29.30
CA SER A 620 1.14 -13.72 30.07
C SER A 620 2.21 -13.12 29.17
N VAL A 621 2.63 -13.80 28.09
CA VAL A 621 3.58 -13.23 27.11
C VAL A 621 3.06 -11.94 26.51
N LYS A 622 1.77 -11.89 26.12
CA LYS A 622 1.18 -10.68 25.54
C LYS A 622 1.15 -9.52 26.55
N VAL A 623 0.71 -9.78 27.78
CA VAL A 623 0.65 -8.78 28.85
C VAL A 623 2.06 -8.31 29.25
N TYR A 624 3.03 -9.21 29.37
CA TYR A 624 4.40 -8.83 29.73
C TYR A 624 5.09 -8.07 28.59
N SER A 625 4.90 -8.47 27.32
CA SER A 625 5.46 -7.75 26.17
C SER A 625 4.84 -6.36 26.01
N GLU A 626 3.52 -6.22 26.11
CA GLU A 626 2.83 -4.93 25.99
C GLU A 626 3.15 -3.96 27.15
N ARG A 627 3.40 -4.49 28.35
CA ARG A 627 3.64 -3.65 29.55
C ARG A 627 5.10 -3.35 29.83
N HIS A 628 6.02 -4.24 29.45
CA HIS A 628 7.43 -4.15 29.85
C HIS A 628 8.41 -4.02 28.69
N VAL A 629 8.03 -4.30 27.44
CA VAL A 629 8.92 -4.04 26.29
C VAL A 629 8.65 -2.64 25.76
N ALA A 630 9.59 -1.73 25.92
CA ALA A 630 9.44 -0.34 25.46
C ALA A 630 9.21 -0.23 23.95
N LEU A 631 9.76 -1.17 23.15
CA LEU A 631 9.51 -1.26 21.70
C LEU A 631 8.12 -1.84 21.34
N GLY A 632 7.30 -2.24 22.31
CA GLY A 632 5.91 -2.66 22.10
C GLY A 632 5.71 -4.00 21.37
N ARG A 633 6.77 -4.81 21.19
CA ARG A 633 6.69 -6.15 20.57
C ARG A 633 7.58 -7.16 21.27
N THR A 634 7.18 -8.43 21.23
CA THR A 634 8.05 -9.55 21.63
C THR A 634 9.28 -9.64 20.71
N SER A 635 10.43 -10.05 21.25
CA SER A 635 11.62 -10.28 20.44
C SER A 635 11.49 -11.57 19.63
N VAL A 636 12.06 -11.57 18.43
CA VAL A 636 12.20 -12.74 17.56
C VAL A 636 13.66 -13.24 17.59
N PRO A 637 13.92 -14.53 17.30
CA PRO A 637 15.29 -15.08 17.28
C PRO A 637 16.29 -14.26 16.46
N ASP A 638 15.83 -13.64 15.37
CA ASP A 638 16.66 -12.81 14.49
C ASP A 638 17.14 -11.50 15.14
N ASP A 639 16.41 -10.95 16.13
CA ASP A 639 16.89 -9.79 16.89
C ASP A 639 18.19 -10.14 17.65
N VAL A 640 18.24 -11.34 18.25
CA VAL A 640 19.41 -11.84 18.97
C VAL A 640 20.52 -12.23 17.99
N ALA A 641 20.17 -12.91 16.89
CA ALA A 641 21.13 -13.27 15.86
C ALA A 641 21.77 -12.04 15.20
N GLY A 642 21.01 -10.94 15.05
CA GLY A 642 21.51 -9.65 14.57
C GLY A 642 22.59 -9.05 15.48
N LEU A 643 22.40 -9.06 16.81
CA LEU A 643 23.44 -8.62 17.74
C LEU A 643 24.65 -9.57 17.72
N VAL A 644 24.41 -10.88 17.78
CA VAL A 644 25.48 -11.89 17.92
C VAL A 644 26.29 -12.01 16.65
N GLY A 645 25.67 -12.33 15.51
CA GLY A 645 26.34 -12.48 14.22
C GLY A 645 26.70 -11.14 13.59
N GLY A 646 25.74 -10.22 13.53
CA GLY A 646 25.92 -8.94 12.84
C GLY A 646 26.87 -7.95 13.50
N PHE A 647 27.10 -8.04 14.82
CA PHE A 647 28.00 -7.12 15.53
C PHE A 647 29.07 -7.84 16.36
N LEU A 648 28.67 -8.63 17.35
CA LEU A 648 29.58 -9.25 18.33
C LEU A 648 30.56 -10.25 17.72
N ALA A 649 30.20 -10.92 16.62
CA ALA A 649 31.11 -11.80 15.89
C ALA A 649 31.97 -11.01 14.88
N SER A 650 31.46 -9.89 14.37
CA SER A 650 32.10 -9.09 13.33
C SER A 650 33.37 -8.36 13.81
N ARG A 651 34.18 -7.89 12.85
CA ARG A 651 35.34 -7.02 13.10
C ARG A 651 35.01 -5.72 13.83
N ASP A 652 33.78 -5.24 13.72
CA ASP A 652 33.36 -3.96 14.31
C ASP A 652 33.33 -4.02 15.85
N SER A 653 33.41 -5.23 16.43
CA SER A 653 33.51 -5.46 17.87
C SER A 653 34.92 -5.86 18.34
N ASP A 654 35.97 -5.71 17.52
CA ASP A 654 37.34 -6.15 17.87
C ASP A 654 37.93 -5.45 19.11
N TYR A 655 37.41 -4.28 19.46
CA TYR A 655 37.79 -3.54 20.67
C TYR A 655 36.79 -3.70 21.84
N VAL A 656 35.76 -4.53 21.67
CA VAL A 656 34.73 -4.77 22.70
C VAL A 656 35.12 -6.03 23.48
N THR A 657 35.38 -5.92 24.78
CA THR A 657 35.66 -7.07 25.65
C THR A 657 35.11 -6.83 27.07
N GLY A 658 34.74 -7.91 27.76
CA GLY A 658 34.16 -7.90 29.10
C GLY A 658 32.71 -7.40 29.18
N GLN A 659 32.06 -7.15 28.04
CA GLN A 659 30.70 -6.60 28.01
C GLN A 659 29.64 -7.69 28.14
N THR A 660 28.49 -7.31 28.69
CA THR A 660 27.24 -8.08 28.56
C THR A 660 26.22 -7.16 27.89
N MET A 661 26.03 -7.32 26.58
CA MET A 661 25.16 -6.44 25.81
C MET A 661 23.71 -6.90 25.85
N VAL A 662 22.82 -5.99 26.24
CA VAL A 662 21.39 -6.25 26.38
C VAL A 662 20.69 -6.09 25.02
N VAL A 663 19.83 -7.06 24.68
CA VAL A 663 18.96 -7.05 23.49
C VAL A 663 17.55 -7.45 23.89
N ASP A 664 16.78 -6.48 24.38
CA ASP A 664 15.52 -6.74 25.07
C ASP A 664 14.39 -5.77 24.73
N GLY A 665 14.59 -4.89 23.76
CA GLY A 665 13.59 -3.87 23.41
C GLY A 665 13.28 -2.90 24.55
N GLY A 666 14.22 -2.69 25.48
CA GLY A 666 14.14 -1.68 26.54
C GLY A 666 13.68 -2.21 27.90
N ILE A 667 13.41 -3.52 28.06
CA ILE A 667 12.86 -4.10 29.29
C ILE A 667 13.66 -3.71 30.55
N VAL A 668 14.98 -3.81 30.52
CA VAL A 668 15.84 -3.55 31.69
C VAL A 668 15.80 -2.08 32.13
N PHE A 669 15.42 -1.16 31.24
CA PHE A 669 15.38 0.28 31.49
C PHE A 669 13.98 0.82 31.81
N THR A 670 12.99 -0.07 31.90
CA THR A 670 11.61 0.21 32.30
C THR A 670 11.22 -0.62 33.53
#